data_AF-A0A7V5T7Q2-F1
#
_entry.id   AF-A0A7V5T7Q2-F1
#
_cell.length_a   1.000
_cell.length_b   1.000
_cell.length_c   1.000
_cell.angle_alpha   90.00
_cell.angle_beta   90.00
_cell.angle_gamma   90.00
#
_symmetry.space_group_name_H-M   'P 1'
#
loop_
_entity.id
_entity.type
_entity.pdbx_description
1 polymer ?
#
loop_
_entity_poly.entity_id
_entity_poly.type
_entity_poly.pdbx_seq_one_letter_code
_entity_poly.pdbx_strand_id
1 'polypeptide(L)'
;MRATSLTHVPGRAIWALILSALCAFPLRAAASRRPFTFDDLMAIQRLGDPQVSPDGKWIAFTVTTMDKAKNARYTDIWLLPTTGGEPRPLTTHPATDVRPRWAPDGRRLAFISTRDGTPQIWTIDVTGGEPQPLTRFPTGASGVLWSPDGRHLAFTAEVYPDCPDEACNRQREEERARSPVKARIYTRLLYRHWDTWKDGKRRHLFVISADGGPARDLTPGDHDVPPFALGGPDDYAFSPDGSEICFARKESHDEAISTNSDLWIVPVRGGEPRRLTTNPAADNSPLYSPDGRYIAYRAQERPGFESDRWRLMLYDRQTGRTRSLTDALDHWVEEFVWAPDSRHLYFTAAEGGAFPIYALTIATGEIQKLVPTGTNEGLQITPDGKTLIFLRHSFSQPAELYRVNVDGSQLAPLTRMNAERLAEIQWGDVRSIWYTGAAGARVQGWLITPPGFDPSRKYPMIVLLHGGPQSVWADLFHYRWNAQLFAAAGYVIFLPNPRGSIGFGQHFIDEISGDWGGKVYEDVMRGVDEVVSLGFVDPNRIGAAGGSYGGYLVNWIAGQTDRFRALVSHAGVFNLISMYGSTEELWFPEWEFRGTPWTNKELYERWSPHNFAQNFKTPTLVIHGELDFRVPLGEGLQMFTALQRRNVPSKLVVFPDEGHWILKPQNSELWYRMVIEWFDAHLKS
;
A
#
# COMPACT_ATOMS: atom_id res chain seq x y z
N MET A 1 52.62 78.83 -41.62
CA MET A 1 53.69 78.91 -42.63
C MET A 1 53.36 77.91 -43.73
N ARG A 2 53.00 78.36 -44.95
CA ARG A 2 52.90 77.62 -46.23
C ARG A 2 51.97 76.39 -46.26
N ALA A 3 51.39 75.95 -47.37
CA ALA A 3 50.98 76.49 -48.66
C ALA A 3 50.12 75.35 -49.30
N THR A 4 49.18 75.70 -50.18
CA THR A 4 48.73 74.96 -51.39
C THR A 4 49.29 73.53 -51.62
N SER A 5 48.52 72.52 -52.06
CA SER A 5 47.69 72.55 -53.26
C SER A 5 46.69 71.37 -53.38
N LEU A 6 45.59 71.66 -54.07
CA LEU A 6 44.76 70.76 -54.90
C LEU A 6 45.65 69.88 -55.83
N THR A 7 45.30 68.71 -56.37
CA THR A 7 44.06 68.11 -56.94
C THR A 7 44.32 66.61 -57.19
N HIS A 8 43.34 65.71 -57.03
CA HIS A 8 42.83 64.80 -58.10
C HIS A 8 41.83 63.77 -57.53
N VAL A 9 40.77 63.56 -58.33
CA VAL A 9 39.52 62.79 -58.15
C VAL A 9 39.61 61.53 -59.05
N PRO A 10 38.71 60.52 -59.06
CA PRO A 10 37.76 59.94 -58.08
C PRO A 10 38.02 58.43 -57.82
N GLY A 11 37.38 57.83 -56.80
CA GLY A 11 37.34 56.38 -56.73
C GLY A 11 36.58 55.77 -55.56
N ARG A 12 35.27 55.60 -55.74
CA ARG A 12 34.40 54.57 -55.13
C ARG A 12 34.40 54.44 -53.60
N ALA A 13 33.31 54.89 -52.99
CA ALA A 13 32.94 54.59 -51.62
C ALA A 13 32.86 53.07 -51.39
N ILE A 14 33.76 52.55 -50.57
CA ILE A 14 33.67 51.21 -49.97
C ILE A 14 32.85 51.38 -48.69
N TRP A 15 31.59 50.96 -48.73
CA TRP A 15 30.81 50.71 -47.52
C TRP A 15 31.37 49.46 -46.84
N ALA A 16 31.89 49.63 -45.62
CA ALA A 16 32.28 48.53 -44.76
C ALA A 16 31.02 47.74 -44.34
N LEU A 17 30.88 46.52 -44.88
CA LEU A 17 29.90 45.53 -44.41
C LEU A 17 30.40 44.93 -43.09
N ILE A 18 29.78 45.33 -41.99
CA ILE A 18 29.88 44.63 -40.71
C ILE A 18 29.06 43.33 -40.85
N LEU A 19 29.74 42.19 -40.94
CA LEU A 19 29.12 40.87 -40.82
C LEU A 19 28.69 40.65 -39.37
N SER A 20 27.42 40.90 -39.08
CA SER A 20 26.75 40.41 -37.87
C SER A 20 26.43 38.93 -38.07
N ALA A 21 27.27 38.05 -37.54
CA ALA A 21 26.95 36.63 -37.41
C ALA A 21 25.80 36.46 -36.41
N LEU A 22 24.56 36.41 -36.91
CA LEU A 22 23.42 35.93 -36.14
C LEU A 22 23.59 34.42 -35.91
N CYS A 23 24.06 34.06 -34.71
CA CYS A 23 23.86 32.70 -34.19
C CYS A 23 22.35 32.48 -34.02
N ALA A 24 21.73 31.87 -35.03
CA ALA A 24 20.38 31.33 -34.93
C ALA A 24 20.42 30.15 -33.95
N PHE A 25 20.17 30.41 -32.66
CA PHE A 25 19.77 29.35 -31.76
C PHE A 25 18.42 28.82 -32.25
N PRO A 26 18.28 27.51 -32.54
CA PRO A 26 16.97 26.96 -32.79
C PRO A 26 16.15 27.13 -31.53
N LEU A 27 15.11 27.96 -31.58
CA LEU A 27 14.02 27.88 -30.61
C LEU A 27 13.49 26.45 -30.69
N ARG A 28 13.87 25.60 -29.73
CA ARG A 28 13.08 24.40 -29.44
C ARG A 28 11.70 24.90 -29.09
N ALA A 29 10.74 24.74 -30.00
CA ALA A 29 9.34 24.85 -29.66
C ALA A 29 9.12 23.99 -28.41
N ALA A 30 8.66 24.59 -27.31
CA ALA A 30 8.30 23.82 -26.14
C ALA A 30 7.23 22.82 -26.58
N ALA A 31 7.58 21.53 -26.58
CA ALA A 31 6.62 20.49 -26.92
C ALA A 31 5.41 20.66 -26.00
N SER A 32 4.22 20.75 -26.58
CA SER A 32 2.98 20.82 -25.81
C SER A 32 2.90 19.58 -24.94
N ARG A 33 2.94 19.74 -23.62
CA ARG A 33 2.73 18.63 -22.69
C ARG A 33 1.35 18.02 -22.94
N ARG A 34 1.23 16.70 -22.76
CA ARG A 34 0.01 15.93 -23.03
C ARG A 34 -0.59 15.35 -21.73
N PRO A 35 -1.90 15.02 -21.70
CA PRO A 35 -2.50 14.32 -20.57
C PRO A 35 -1.87 12.94 -20.31
N PHE A 36 -1.97 12.49 -19.05
CA PHE A 36 -1.53 11.17 -18.60
C PHE A 36 -2.45 10.06 -19.12
N THR A 37 -1.88 8.93 -19.56
CA THR A 37 -2.61 7.81 -20.16
C THR A 37 -2.39 6.52 -19.39
N PHE A 38 -3.24 5.51 -19.62
CA PHE A 38 -3.06 4.20 -19.00
C PHE A 38 -1.74 3.54 -19.42
N ASP A 39 -1.29 3.74 -20.66
CA ASP A 39 0.00 3.22 -21.11
C ASP A 39 1.17 3.89 -20.37
N ASP A 40 1.07 5.18 -20.03
CA ASP A 40 2.06 5.83 -19.16
C ASP A 40 2.07 5.19 -17.76
N LEU A 41 0.88 4.92 -17.18
CA LEU A 41 0.77 4.25 -15.88
C LEU A 41 1.41 2.86 -15.88
N MET A 42 1.26 2.10 -16.97
CA MET A 42 1.90 0.78 -17.12
C MET A 42 3.41 0.87 -17.37
N ALA A 43 3.88 1.95 -17.98
CA ALA A 43 5.30 2.20 -18.24
C ALA A 43 6.09 2.67 -17.01
N ILE A 44 5.42 3.00 -15.89
CA ILE A 44 6.09 3.40 -14.65
C ILE A 44 6.87 2.22 -14.07
N GLN A 45 8.15 2.47 -13.79
CA GLN A 45 9.00 1.61 -12.97
C GLN A 45 8.64 1.85 -11.51
N ARG A 46 8.12 0.82 -10.83
CA ARG A 46 7.59 0.94 -9.48
C ARG A 46 8.65 0.51 -8.48
N LEU A 47 9.20 1.47 -7.73
CA LEU A 47 10.22 1.21 -6.73
C LEU A 47 9.58 0.70 -5.44
N GLY A 48 10.26 -0.22 -4.76
CA GLY A 48 9.81 -0.82 -3.51
C GLY A 48 10.96 -1.29 -2.61
N ASP A 49 10.65 -1.54 -1.33
CA ASP A 49 11.50 -2.23 -0.35
C ASP A 49 13.00 -1.82 -0.35
N PRO A 50 13.33 -0.55 -0.06
CA PRO A 50 14.72 -0.11 0.05
C PRO A 50 15.41 -0.72 1.26
N GLN A 51 16.68 -1.08 1.09
CA GLN A 51 17.50 -1.78 2.09
C GLN A 51 18.94 -1.26 2.03
N VAL A 52 19.40 -0.60 3.09
CA VAL A 52 20.76 -0.05 3.16
C VAL A 52 21.76 -1.15 3.52
N SER A 53 22.91 -1.18 2.84
CA SER A 53 23.97 -2.17 3.10
C SER A 53 24.61 -1.98 4.48
N PRO A 54 25.13 -3.05 5.11
CA PRO A 54 25.81 -2.95 6.41
C PRO A 54 27.01 -2.00 6.44
N ASP A 55 27.67 -1.77 5.30
CA ASP A 55 28.76 -0.81 5.18
C ASP A 55 28.30 0.62 4.80
N GLY A 56 26.98 0.81 4.62
CA GLY A 56 26.35 2.09 4.33
C GLY A 56 26.61 2.64 2.93
N LYS A 57 27.18 1.86 2.00
CA LYS A 57 27.55 2.34 0.67
C LYS A 57 26.49 2.10 -0.41
N TRP A 58 25.62 1.12 -0.21
CA TRP A 58 24.66 0.69 -1.21
C TRP A 58 23.23 0.66 -0.65
N ILE A 59 22.27 0.83 -1.55
CA ILE A 59 20.85 0.64 -1.33
C ILE A 59 20.44 -0.45 -2.32
N ALA A 60 19.95 -1.59 -1.80
CA ALA A 60 19.21 -2.57 -2.58
C ALA A 60 17.73 -2.21 -2.54
N PHE A 61 17.04 -2.30 -3.67
CA PHE A 61 15.61 -2.00 -3.76
C PHE A 61 15.00 -2.80 -4.92
N THR A 62 13.68 -2.93 -4.95
CA THR A 62 12.98 -3.61 -6.03
C THR A 62 12.46 -2.63 -7.07
N VAL A 63 12.40 -3.07 -8.32
CA VAL A 63 11.75 -2.34 -9.41
C VAL A 63 10.79 -3.28 -10.12
N THR A 64 9.49 -3.01 -10.00
CA THR A 64 8.46 -3.73 -10.74
C THR A 64 8.16 -3.05 -12.07
N THR A 65 8.07 -3.84 -13.13
CA THR A 65 7.67 -3.44 -14.48
C THR A 65 6.47 -4.27 -14.96
N MET A 66 5.68 -3.72 -15.88
CA MET A 66 4.52 -4.40 -16.46
C MET A 66 4.82 -4.81 -17.90
N ASP A 67 4.54 -6.07 -18.23
CA ASP A 67 4.52 -6.59 -19.59
C ASP A 67 3.06 -6.79 -20.00
N LYS A 68 2.51 -5.76 -20.65
CA LYS A 68 1.11 -5.74 -21.10
C LYS A 68 0.83 -6.84 -22.13
N ALA A 69 1.78 -7.13 -23.02
CA ALA A 69 1.59 -8.14 -24.07
C ALA A 69 1.47 -9.55 -23.48
N LYS A 70 2.23 -9.84 -22.42
CA LYS A 70 2.15 -11.12 -21.69
C LYS A 70 1.14 -11.11 -20.54
N ASN A 71 0.46 -9.99 -20.31
CA ASN A 71 -0.42 -9.79 -19.17
C ASN A 71 0.26 -10.12 -17.82
N ALA A 72 1.54 -9.76 -17.70
CA ALA A 72 2.42 -10.17 -16.62
C ALA A 72 3.11 -8.97 -15.98
N ARG A 73 3.69 -9.21 -14.79
CA ARG A 73 4.56 -8.26 -14.10
C ARG A 73 5.85 -8.95 -13.71
N TYR A 74 6.94 -8.21 -13.77
CA TYR A 74 8.27 -8.68 -13.40
C TYR A 74 8.84 -7.74 -12.36
N THR A 75 9.56 -8.29 -11.38
CA THR A 75 10.24 -7.49 -10.37
C THR A 75 11.67 -7.93 -10.29
N ASP A 76 12.57 -6.96 -10.37
CA ASP A 76 14.01 -7.16 -10.29
C ASP A 76 14.58 -6.40 -9.10
N ILE A 77 15.73 -6.87 -8.60
CA ILE A 77 16.49 -6.19 -7.56
C ILE A 77 17.50 -5.26 -8.22
N TRP A 78 17.58 -4.02 -7.73
CA TRP A 78 18.48 -2.98 -8.20
C TRP A 78 19.40 -2.50 -7.07
N LEU A 79 20.56 -1.98 -7.44
CA LEU A 79 21.54 -1.39 -6.54
C LEU A 79 21.79 0.08 -6.90
N LEU A 80 21.89 0.92 -5.87
CA LEU A 80 22.22 2.34 -5.97
C LEU A 80 23.24 2.73 -4.88
N PRO A 81 24.26 3.55 -5.16
CA PRO A 81 25.09 4.11 -4.09
C PRO A 81 24.28 5.01 -3.15
N THR A 82 24.51 4.94 -1.84
CA THR A 82 23.84 5.80 -0.84
C THR A 82 24.13 7.29 -1.05
N THR A 83 25.25 7.62 -1.71
CA THR A 83 25.62 8.97 -2.11
C THR A 83 24.83 9.51 -3.31
N GLY A 84 24.05 8.66 -3.99
CA GLY A 84 23.43 8.94 -5.28
C GLY A 84 24.29 8.49 -6.47
N GLY A 85 23.70 8.50 -7.66
CA GLY A 85 24.32 8.03 -8.91
C GLY A 85 23.32 7.30 -9.79
N GLU A 86 23.81 6.57 -10.79
CA GLU A 86 22.97 5.74 -11.66
C GLU A 86 22.65 4.40 -10.98
N PRO A 87 21.37 4.03 -10.83
CA PRO A 87 20.98 2.73 -10.33
C PRO A 87 21.27 1.65 -11.40
N ARG A 88 21.62 0.44 -10.97
CA ARG A 88 21.84 -0.70 -11.87
C ARG A 88 21.02 -1.91 -11.45
N PRO A 89 20.51 -2.72 -12.40
CA PRO A 89 19.90 -3.99 -12.06
C PRO A 89 20.98 -4.94 -11.50
N LEU A 90 20.59 -5.73 -10.51
CA LEU A 90 21.35 -6.86 -9.99
C LEU A 90 20.75 -8.18 -10.47
N THR A 91 19.43 -8.25 -10.62
CA THR A 91 18.73 -9.35 -11.28
C THR A 91 17.97 -8.84 -12.51
N THR A 92 17.67 -9.75 -13.45
CA THR A 92 17.00 -9.43 -14.72
C THR A 92 16.14 -10.60 -15.24
N HIS A 93 15.69 -11.50 -14.36
CA HIS A 93 14.97 -12.70 -14.78
C HIS A 93 13.49 -12.37 -14.99
N PRO A 94 12.78 -12.95 -15.97
CA PRO A 94 11.33 -12.78 -16.15
C PRO A 94 10.53 -13.51 -15.06
N ALA A 95 10.77 -13.15 -13.80
CA ALA A 95 10.15 -13.67 -12.59
C ALA A 95 9.86 -12.51 -11.63
N THR A 96 9.44 -12.86 -10.41
CA THR A 96 9.29 -11.90 -9.33
C THR A 96 10.42 -12.12 -8.32
N ASP A 97 11.44 -11.27 -8.36
CA ASP A 97 12.52 -11.19 -7.37
C ASP A 97 12.17 -10.06 -6.38
N VAL A 98 11.91 -10.42 -5.11
CA VAL A 98 11.45 -9.48 -4.08
C VAL A 98 12.15 -9.72 -2.75
N ARG A 99 11.99 -8.79 -1.80
CA ARG A 99 12.52 -8.90 -0.44
C ARG A 99 14.05 -9.06 -0.39
N PRO A 100 14.84 -8.18 -1.03
CA PRO A 100 16.29 -8.22 -0.91
C PRO A 100 16.70 -8.01 0.56
N ARG A 101 17.60 -8.82 1.11
CA ARG A 101 18.14 -8.65 2.46
C ARG A 101 19.64 -8.87 2.45
N TRP A 102 20.38 -7.89 2.95
CA TRP A 102 21.84 -7.95 3.02
C TRP A 102 22.32 -8.99 4.01
N ALA A 103 23.26 -9.82 3.56
CA ALA A 103 24.12 -10.56 4.48
C ALA A 103 24.91 -9.55 5.33
N PRO A 104 25.21 -9.86 6.62
CA PRO A 104 25.92 -8.92 7.50
C PRO A 104 27.31 -8.50 7.00
N ASP A 105 27.94 -9.32 6.16
CA ASP A 105 29.23 -9.02 5.52
C ASP A 105 29.13 -8.03 4.34
N GLY A 106 27.91 -7.70 3.90
CA GLY A 106 27.64 -6.80 2.78
C GLY A 106 27.99 -7.35 1.40
N ARG A 107 28.36 -8.64 1.28
CA ARG A 107 28.82 -9.24 0.01
C ARG A 107 27.72 -9.91 -0.78
N ARG A 108 26.67 -10.35 -0.11
CA ARG A 108 25.55 -11.08 -0.73
C ARG A 108 24.20 -10.52 -0.31
N LEU A 109 23.21 -10.69 -1.17
CA LEU A 109 21.79 -10.53 -0.85
C LEU A 109 21.14 -11.91 -0.79
N ALA A 110 20.22 -12.10 0.16
CA ALA A 110 19.18 -13.11 0.06
C ALA A 110 17.89 -12.44 -0.42
N PHE A 111 17.05 -13.17 -1.16
CA PHE A 111 15.79 -12.64 -1.67
C PHE A 111 14.82 -13.79 -2.00
N ILE A 112 13.53 -13.46 -2.17
CA ILE A 112 12.51 -14.41 -2.59
C ILE A 112 12.35 -14.34 -4.10
N SER A 113 12.31 -15.49 -4.77
CA SER A 113 12.16 -15.54 -6.22
C SER A 113 11.26 -16.69 -6.70
N THR A 114 10.46 -16.40 -7.74
CA THR A 114 9.54 -17.33 -8.40
C THR A 114 10.11 -17.92 -9.70
N ARG A 115 11.42 -17.77 -9.97
CA ARG A 115 12.02 -18.17 -11.25
C ARG A 115 11.87 -19.66 -11.59
N ASP A 116 11.81 -20.51 -10.57
CA ASP A 116 11.59 -21.96 -10.68
C ASP A 116 10.12 -22.36 -10.41
N GLY A 117 9.18 -21.41 -10.52
CA GLY A 117 7.77 -21.62 -10.24
C GLY A 117 7.39 -21.20 -8.82
N THR A 118 7.44 -22.13 -7.87
CA THR A 118 7.08 -21.85 -6.46
C THR A 118 8.11 -20.90 -5.83
N PRO A 119 7.70 -19.88 -5.04
CA PRO A 119 8.62 -18.98 -4.35
C PRO A 119 9.66 -19.73 -3.51
N GLN A 120 10.93 -19.38 -3.65
CA GLN A 120 12.04 -19.91 -2.85
C GLN A 120 12.98 -18.77 -2.43
N ILE A 121 13.86 -19.05 -1.46
CA ILE A 121 14.95 -18.15 -1.10
C ILE A 121 16.12 -18.39 -2.06
N TRP A 122 16.65 -17.31 -2.60
CA TRP A 122 17.82 -17.28 -3.46
C TRP A 122 18.87 -16.36 -2.87
N THR A 123 20.13 -16.58 -3.24
CA THR A 123 21.24 -15.69 -2.90
C THR A 123 21.97 -15.22 -4.15
N ILE A 124 22.49 -13.99 -4.12
CA ILE A 124 23.29 -13.41 -5.19
C ILE A 124 24.43 -12.58 -4.61
N ASP A 125 25.60 -12.61 -5.24
CA ASP A 125 26.71 -11.71 -4.92
C ASP A 125 26.42 -10.29 -5.42
N VAL A 126 26.76 -9.28 -4.62
CA VAL A 126 26.43 -7.88 -4.93
C VAL A 126 27.18 -7.36 -6.15
N THR A 127 28.27 -8.02 -6.54
CA THR A 127 29.01 -7.75 -7.78
C THR A 127 28.32 -8.32 -9.03
N GLY A 128 27.29 -9.16 -8.85
CA GLY A 128 26.51 -9.79 -9.92
C GLY A 128 26.78 -11.29 -10.06
N GLY A 129 26.35 -11.86 -11.18
CA GLY A 129 26.40 -13.30 -11.45
C GLY A 129 25.04 -13.98 -11.31
N GLU A 130 25.01 -15.30 -11.51
CA GLU A 130 23.78 -16.08 -11.46
C GLU A 130 23.33 -16.34 -10.02
N PRO A 131 22.10 -15.95 -9.63
CA PRO A 131 21.59 -16.27 -8.30
C PRO A 131 21.49 -17.78 -8.06
N GLN A 132 21.74 -18.19 -6.82
CA GLN A 132 21.74 -19.59 -6.40
C GLN A 132 20.57 -19.87 -5.46
N PRO A 133 19.81 -20.97 -5.65
CA PRO A 133 18.71 -21.31 -4.76
C PRO A 133 19.26 -21.80 -3.43
N LEU A 134 18.76 -21.24 -2.33
CA LEU A 134 19.08 -21.68 -0.97
C LEU A 134 18.07 -22.71 -0.46
N THR A 135 16.80 -22.58 -0.86
CA THR A 135 15.71 -23.47 -0.44
C THR A 135 15.07 -24.19 -1.63
N ARG A 136 14.49 -25.36 -1.35
CA ARG A 136 13.61 -26.12 -2.26
C ARG A 136 12.40 -26.66 -1.51
N PHE A 137 11.81 -25.81 -0.66
CA PHE A 137 10.75 -26.20 0.25
C PHE A 137 9.46 -26.49 -0.55
N PRO A 138 8.75 -27.63 -0.35
CA PRO A 138 7.67 -28.09 -1.22
C PRO A 138 6.51 -27.11 -1.40
N THR A 139 6.16 -26.41 -0.32
CA THR A 139 5.08 -25.41 -0.26
C THR A 139 5.57 -23.99 -0.54
N GLY A 140 6.86 -23.84 -0.86
CA GLY A 140 7.53 -22.56 -1.03
C GLY A 140 8.12 -21.99 0.25
N ALA A 141 9.00 -21.01 0.08
CA ALA A 141 9.56 -20.21 1.15
C ALA A 141 9.28 -18.74 0.88
N SER A 142 8.88 -18.02 1.92
CA SER A 142 8.61 -16.58 1.90
C SER A 142 9.12 -15.98 3.19
N GLY A 143 9.29 -14.66 3.25
CA GLY A 143 9.94 -14.04 4.39
C GLY A 143 11.40 -14.46 4.46
N VAL A 144 12.32 -13.52 4.57
CA VAL A 144 13.74 -13.84 4.73
C VAL A 144 14.37 -12.75 5.56
N LEU A 145 15.19 -13.15 6.53
CA LEU A 145 16.05 -12.29 7.33
C LEU A 145 17.36 -13.03 7.61
N TRP A 146 18.48 -12.32 7.55
CA TRP A 146 19.77 -12.86 7.99
C TRP A 146 19.88 -12.78 9.51
N SER A 147 20.47 -13.82 10.10
CA SER A 147 21.02 -13.73 11.45
C SER A 147 22.16 -12.69 11.49
N PRO A 148 22.38 -11.99 12.62
CA PRO A 148 23.41 -10.96 12.71
C PRO A 148 24.84 -11.46 12.48
N ASP A 149 25.11 -12.75 12.74
CA ASP A 149 26.41 -13.38 12.50
C ASP A 149 26.57 -13.94 11.07
N GLY A 150 25.52 -13.88 10.26
CA GLY A 150 25.49 -14.32 8.86
C GLY A 150 25.49 -15.83 8.66
N ARG A 151 25.35 -16.63 9.74
CA ARG A 151 25.42 -18.10 9.65
C ARG A 151 24.08 -18.76 9.30
N HIS A 152 23.00 -18.05 9.58
CA HIS A 152 21.64 -18.55 9.43
C HIS A 152 20.72 -17.53 8.74
N LEU A 153 19.65 -18.03 8.13
CA LEU A 153 18.52 -17.23 7.69
C LEU A 153 17.24 -17.73 8.35
N ALA A 154 16.42 -16.80 8.84
CA ALA A 154 15.05 -17.08 9.23
C ALA A 154 14.11 -16.83 8.05
N PHE A 155 13.12 -17.69 7.90
CA PHE A 155 12.11 -17.60 6.84
C PHE A 155 10.80 -18.26 7.26
N THR A 156 9.76 -18.09 6.47
CA THR A 156 8.45 -18.69 6.70
C THR A 156 8.07 -19.64 5.58
N ALA A 157 7.40 -20.73 5.93
CA ALA A 157 6.81 -21.64 4.96
C ALA A 157 5.48 -22.17 5.49
N GLU A 158 4.57 -22.52 4.58
CA GLU A 158 3.35 -23.21 4.97
C GLU A 158 3.62 -24.71 5.12
N VAL A 159 3.13 -25.34 6.18
CA VAL A 159 3.25 -26.78 6.39
C VAL A 159 1.95 -27.37 6.90
N TYR A 160 1.74 -28.65 6.67
CA TYR A 160 0.73 -29.40 7.38
C TYR A 160 1.17 -29.55 8.85
N PRO A 161 0.38 -29.09 9.83
CA PRO A 161 0.81 -28.99 11.23
C PRO A 161 1.11 -30.34 11.89
N ASP A 162 0.61 -31.43 11.32
CA ASP A 162 0.84 -32.82 11.74
C ASP A 162 1.92 -33.53 10.93
N CYS A 163 2.58 -32.86 9.98
CA CYS A 163 3.76 -33.40 9.30
C CYS A 163 5.02 -33.15 10.12
N PRO A 164 5.84 -34.20 10.41
CA PRO A 164 7.05 -34.05 11.22
C PRO A 164 8.22 -33.41 10.47
N ASP A 165 8.20 -33.39 9.14
CA ASP A 165 9.30 -32.93 8.31
C ASP A 165 8.85 -32.48 6.90
N GLU A 166 9.84 -32.04 6.11
CA GLU A 166 9.65 -31.60 4.72
C GLU A 166 9.19 -32.75 3.80
N ALA A 167 9.62 -33.99 4.07
CA ALA A 167 9.27 -35.13 3.23
C ALA A 167 7.78 -35.48 3.33
N CYS A 168 7.22 -35.44 4.54
CA CYS A 168 5.78 -35.58 4.76
C CYS A 168 4.98 -34.49 4.03
N ASN A 169 5.43 -33.23 4.11
CA ASN A 169 4.77 -32.11 3.42
C ASN A 169 4.77 -32.32 1.90
N ARG A 170 5.91 -32.74 1.34
CA ARG A 170 6.05 -33.06 -0.09
C ARG A 170 5.10 -34.16 -0.52
N GLN A 171 5.06 -35.27 0.23
CA GLN A 171 4.17 -36.38 -0.06
C GLN A 171 2.70 -35.94 -0.11
N ARG A 172 2.25 -35.12 0.86
CA ARG A 172 0.87 -34.61 0.90
C ARG A 172 0.53 -33.70 -0.27
N GLU A 173 1.42 -32.79 -0.65
CA GLU A 173 1.20 -31.93 -1.82
C GLU A 173 1.12 -32.78 -3.11
N GLU A 174 1.96 -33.81 -3.26
CA GLU A 174 1.90 -34.74 -4.39
C GLU A 174 0.61 -35.56 -4.43
N GLU A 175 0.18 -36.10 -3.28
CA GLU A 175 -1.07 -36.84 -3.14
C GLU A 175 -2.29 -35.96 -3.48
N ARG A 176 -2.31 -34.73 -2.96
CA ARG A 176 -3.36 -33.74 -3.26
C ARG A 176 -3.38 -33.35 -4.73
N ALA A 177 -2.20 -33.15 -5.34
CA ALA A 177 -2.08 -32.83 -6.75
C ALA A 177 -2.61 -33.97 -7.64
N ARG A 178 -2.25 -35.22 -7.34
CA ARG A 178 -2.66 -36.43 -8.07
C ARG A 178 -4.10 -36.86 -7.81
N SER A 179 -4.70 -36.47 -6.68
CA SER A 179 -6.07 -36.84 -6.34
C SER A 179 -7.07 -36.38 -7.41
N PRO A 180 -7.92 -37.26 -7.95
CA PRO A 180 -8.99 -36.86 -8.86
C PRO A 180 -10.11 -36.11 -8.14
N VAL A 181 -10.18 -36.19 -6.80
CA VAL A 181 -11.16 -35.46 -5.98
C VAL A 181 -10.61 -34.08 -5.65
N LYS A 182 -11.30 -33.03 -6.14
CA LYS A 182 -10.96 -31.62 -5.89
C LYS A 182 -11.94 -30.94 -4.91
N ALA A 183 -12.34 -31.68 -3.87
CA ALA A 183 -13.17 -31.16 -2.78
C ALA A 183 -12.31 -30.51 -1.68
N ARG A 184 -12.89 -29.57 -0.94
CA ARG A 184 -12.30 -28.93 0.25
C ARG A 184 -13.19 -29.21 1.45
N ILE A 185 -12.59 -29.55 2.59
CA ILE A 185 -13.29 -29.92 3.81
C ILE A 185 -12.79 -29.03 4.93
N TYR A 186 -13.70 -28.30 5.58
CA TYR A 186 -13.38 -27.37 6.65
C TYR A 186 -14.26 -27.64 7.87
N THR A 187 -13.63 -27.65 9.04
CA THR A 187 -14.31 -27.84 10.33
C THR A 187 -14.13 -26.65 11.27
N ARG A 188 -13.39 -25.61 10.84
CA ARG A 188 -13.15 -24.38 11.61
C ARG A 188 -12.91 -23.18 10.68
N LEU A 189 -13.09 -22.00 11.24
CA LEU A 189 -12.54 -20.76 10.69
C LEU A 189 -11.05 -20.66 11.07
N LEU A 190 -10.20 -19.94 10.35
CA LEU A 190 -10.42 -19.24 9.09
C LEU A 190 -10.11 -20.17 7.88
N TYR A 191 -11.09 -20.44 7.01
CA TYR A 191 -10.94 -21.45 5.94
C TYR A 191 -10.54 -20.89 4.56
N ARG A 192 -10.52 -19.57 4.41
CA ARG A 192 -10.06 -18.83 3.22
C ARG A 192 -9.71 -17.41 3.63
N HIS A 193 -8.87 -16.74 2.85
CA HIS A 193 -8.42 -15.38 3.15
C HIS A 193 -8.07 -14.67 1.83
N TRP A 194 -8.59 -13.45 1.61
CA TRP A 194 -8.48 -12.66 0.37
C TRP A 194 -8.91 -13.37 -0.92
N ASP A 195 -8.03 -14.20 -1.50
CA ASP A 195 -8.22 -14.91 -2.76
C ASP A 195 -7.79 -16.38 -2.69
N THR A 196 -7.38 -16.83 -1.51
CA THR A 196 -6.75 -18.12 -1.31
C THR A 196 -7.52 -18.95 -0.29
N TRP A 197 -7.70 -20.23 -0.60
CA TRP A 197 -8.29 -21.22 0.32
C TRP A 197 -7.21 -21.76 1.26
N LYS A 198 -7.56 -22.00 2.53
CA LYS A 198 -6.65 -22.62 3.51
C LYS A 198 -6.72 -24.13 3.40
N ASP A 199 -5.76 -24.76 2.74
CA ASP A 199 -5.78 -26.22 2.51
C ASP A 199 -5.34 -27.07 3.73
N GLY A 200 -5.59 -26.58 4.95
CA GLY A 200 -5.20 -27.24 6.21
C GLY A 200 -3.74 -26.98 6.64
N LYS A 201 -3.02 -26.14 5.91
CA LYS A 201 -1.64 -25.75 6.24
C LYS A 201 -1.58 -24.58 7.22
N ARG A 202 -0.47 -24.50 7.94
CA ARG A 202 -0.07 -23.43 8.86
C ARG A 202 1.25 -22.82 8.45
N ARG A 203 1.36 -21.50 8.52
CA ARG A 203 2.62 -20.80 8.32
C ARG A 203 3.47 -20.99 9.57
N HIS A 204 4.66 -21.55 9.42
CA HIS A 204 5.63 -21.63 10.52
C HIS A 204 6.87 -20.81 10.19
N LEU A 205 7.61 -20.46 11.24
CA LEU A 205 8.93 -19.84 11.17
C LEU A 205 10.02 -20.92 11.20
N PHE A 206 10.92 -20.86 10.23
CA PHE A 206 12.04 -21.77 10.06
C PHE A 206 13.37 -21.05 10.15
N VAL A 207 14.42 -21.81 10.48
CA VAL A 207 15.82 -21.40 10.34
C VAL A 207 16.58 -22.39 9.47
N ILE A 208 17.37 -21.87 8.52
CA ILE A 208 18.29 -22.66 7.67
C ILE A 208 19.72 -22.11 7.78
N SER A 209 20.72 -22.95 7.56
CA SER A 209 22.11 -22.50 7.40
C SER A 209 22.26 -21.63 6.14
N ALA A 210 23.13 -20.63 6.20
CA ALA A 210 23.48 -19.79 5.04
C ALA A 210 24.12 -20.57 3.89
N ASP A 211 24.66 -21.76 4.17
CA ASP A 211 25.23 -22.67 3.18
C ASP A 211 24.21 -23.71 2.66
N GLY A 212 22.94 -23.61 3.09
CA GLY A 212 21.86 -24.54 2.76
C GLY A 212 21.81 -25.76 3.68
N GLY A 213 21.01 -26.76 3.29
CA GLY A 213 20.75 -27.96 4.08
C GLY A 213 19.33 -27.98 4.69
N PRO A 214 19.06 -28.87 5.66
CA PRO A 214 17.72 -29.02 6.23
C PRO A 214 17.34 -27.78 7.05
N ALA A 215 16.13 -27.28 6.80
CA ALA A 215 15.53 -26.21 7.61
C ALA A 215 14.99 -26.79 8.93
N ARG A 216 15.13 -26.02 10.00
CA ARG A 216 14.57 -26.32 11.32
C ARG A 216 13.31 -25.51 11.54
N ASP A 217 12.21 -26.19 11.83
CA ASP A 217 10.97 -25.56 12.28
C ASP A 217 11.14 -25.04 13.71
N LEU A 218 10.89 -23.75 13.93
CA LEU A 218 10.94 -23.12 15.26
C LEU A 218 9.57 -23.00 15.91
N THR A 219 8.49 -23.16 15.14
CA THR A 219 7.12 -22.99 15.62
C THR A 219 6.22 -24.12 15.15
N PRO A 220 6.56 -25.39 15.43
CA PRO A 220 5.72 -26.52 15.06
C PRO A 220 4.40 -26.50 15.83
N GLY A 221 3.30 -26.83 15.16
CA GLY A 221 1.99 -27.02 15.77
C GLY A 221 0.87 -26.39 14.95
N ASP A 222 -0.35 -26.45 15.46
CA ASP A 222 -1.51 -25.90 14.73
C ASP A 222 -1.65 -24.39 15.00
N HIS A 223 -0.77 -23.54 14.47
CA HIS A 223 -0.83 -22.08 14.58
C HIS A 223 -0.06 -21.37 13.47
N ASP A 224 -0.52 -20.17 13.06
CA ASP A 224 0.18 -19.35 12.07
C ASP A 224 1.22 -18.43 12.75
N VAL A 225 2.48 -18.52 12.33
CA VAL A 225 3.61 -17.65 12.72
C VAL A 225 4.40 -17.19 11.48
N PRO A 226 4.51 -15.87 11.27
CA PRO A 226 3.67 -14.85 11.88
C PRO A 226 2.20 -15.06 11.46
N PRO A 227 1.23 -14.57 12.25
CA PRO A 227 -0.15 -14.48 11.80
C PRO A 227 -0.23 -13.62 10.54
N PHE A 228 -1.39 -13.59 9.89
CA PHE A 228 -1.59 -12.60 8.83
C PHE A 228 -1.47 -11.19 9.41
N ALA A 229 -0.64 -10.34 8.78
CA ALA A 229 -0.43 -8.97 9.17
C ALA A 229 -1.39 -8.04 8.42
N LEU A 230 -2.11 -7.17 9.13
CA LEU A 230 -2.96 -6.12 8.56
C LEU A 230 -2.16 -4.90 8.06
N GLY A 231 -0.84 -5.03 7.94
CA GLY A 231 0.11 -3.97 7.55
C GLY A 231 1.28 -3.83 8.53
N GLY A 232 2.24 -2.97 8.20
CA GLY A 232 3.42 -2.67 9.02
C GLY A 232 4.68 -3.51 8.73
N PRO A 233 5.74 -3.36 9.56
CA PRO A 233 7.00 -4.08 9.41
C PRO A 233 6.90 -5.59 9.67
N ASP A 234 8.02 -6.28 9.46
CA ASP A 234 8.15 -7.73 9.71
C ASP A 234 7.72 -8.12 11.14
N ASP A 235 6.88 -9.15 11.24
CA ASP A 235 6.38 -9.70 12.50
C ASP A 235 7.35 -10.66 13.20
N TYR A 236 8.64 -10.61 12.85
CA TYR A 236 9.69 -11.35 13.53
C TYR A 236 11.06 -10.69 13.34
N ALA A 237 11.94 -10.84 14.34
CA ALA A 237 13.29 -10.29 14.32
C ALA A 237 14.27 -11.13 15.13
N PHE A 238 15.50 -11.27 14.64
CA PHE A 238 16.61 -11.83 15.41
C PHE A 238 17.01 -10.88 16.55
N SER A 239 17.41 -11.45 17.69
CA SER A 239 18.18 -10.71 18.69
C SER A 239 19.54 -10.28 18.10
N PRO A 240 20.15 -9.16 18.55
CA PRO A 240 21.41 -8.68 18.00
C PRO A 240 22.59 -9.65 18.20
N ASP A 241 22.51 -10.53 19.20
CA ASP A 241 23.49 -11.59 19.45
C ASP A 241 23.23 -12.89 18.63
N GLY A 242 22.15 -12.94 17.85
CA GLY A 242 21.76 -14.08 17.02
C GLY A 242 21.31 -15.31 17.80
N SER A 243 21.05 -15.21 19.11
CA SER A 243 20.71 -16.36 19.95
C SER A 243 19.22 -16.73 19.94
N GLU A 244 18.34 -15.77 19.69
CA GLU A 244 16.88 -15.94 19.70
C GLU A 244 16.19 -15.15 18.58
N ILE A 245 14.92 -15.47 18.35
CA ILE A 245 14.00 -14.72 17.47
C ILE A 245 12.78 -14.32 18.29
N CYS A 246 12.41 -13.04 18.23
CA CYS A 246 11.11 -12.56 18.69
C CYS A 246 10.14 -12.56 17.52
N PHE A 247 8.90 -13.02 17.71
CA PHE A 247 7.89 -13.10 16.64
C PHE A 247 6.48 -12.90 17.18
N ALA A 248 5.58 -12.40 16.34
CA ALA A 248 4.15 -12.35 16.64
C ALA A 248 3.50 -13.71 16.38
N ARG A 249 2.58 -14.12 17.24
CA ARG A 249 1.80 -15.36 17.12
C ARG A 249 0.38 -15.11 17.59
N LYS A 250 -0.57 -15.70 16.86
CA LYS A 250 -1.96 -15.82 17.29
C LYS A 250 -2.21 -17.19 17.91
N GLU A 251 -2.99 -17.25 18.98
CA GLU A 251 -3.53 -18.52 19.44
C GLU A 251 -4.63 -18.98 18.47
N SER A 252 -4.54 -20.23 18.02
CA SER A 252 -5.09 -20.67 16.72
C SER A 252 -6.60 -20.89 16.63
N HIS A 253 -7.34 -20.74 17.73
CA HIS A 253 -8.77 -21.07 17.77
C HIS A 253 -9.68 -19.89 17.38
N ASP A 254 -9.24 -18.66 17.58
CA ASP A 254 -10.08 -17.46 17.37
C ASP A 254 -9.66 -16.65 16.14
N GLU A 255 -8.97 -17.27 15.18
CA GLU A 255 -8.39 -16.62 14.00
C GLU A 255 -9.32 -15.61 13.37
N ALA A 256 -10.56 -16.02 13.04
CA ALA A 256 -11.55 -15.20 12.35
C ALA A 256 -12.29 -14.17 13.21
N ILE A 257 -12.27 -14.24 14.55
CA ILE A 257 -13.11 -13.39 15.43
C ILE A 257 -12.30 -12.53 16.41
N SER A 258 -10.98 -12.62 16.37
CA SER A 258 -10.10 -11.90 17.29
C SER A 258 -8.99 -11.19 16.51
N THR A 259 -8.59 -10.00 16.96
CA THR A 259 -7.38 -9.33 16.46
C THR A 259 -6.14 -9.66 17.30
N ASN A 260 -6.28 -10.46 18.36
CA ASN A 260 -5.21 -10.73 19.30
C ASN A 260 -4.00 -11.39 18.62
N SER A 261 -2.83 -10.83 18.90
CA SER A 261 -1.51 -11.42 18.66
C SER A 261 -0.63 -11.06 19.85
N ASP A 262 0.21 -11.99 20.27
CA ASP A 262 1.23 -11.73 21.28
C ASP A 262 2.61 -11.89 20.68
N LEU A 263 3.59 -11.26 21.31
CA LEU A 263 4.99 -11.51 21.03
C LEU A 263 5.49 -12.71 21.82
N TRP A 264 6.28 -13.54 21.15
CA TRP A 264 6.95 -14.70 21.71
C TRP A 264 8.43 -14.63 21.38
N ILE A 265 9.25 -15.33 22.14
CA ILE A 265 10.66 -15.54 21.83
C ILE A 265 10.99 -17.03 21.79
N VAL A 266 11.86 -17.42 20.87
CA VAL A 266 12.36 -18.80 20.76
C VAL A 266 13.87 -18.77 20.48
N PRO A 267 14.67 -19.67 21.09
CA PRO A 267 16.08 -19.81 20.71
C PRO A 267 16.19 -20.19 19.22
N VAL A 268 17.21 -19.68 18.52
CA VAL A 268 17.50 -20.03 17.12
C VAL A 268 17.75 -21.54 16.96
N ARG A 269 18.21 -22.19 18.04
CA ARG A 269 18.37 -23.64 18.09
C ARG A 269 17.05 -24.42 18.24
N GLY A 270 15.89 -23.77 18.31
CA GLY A 270 14.61 -24.39 18.63
C GLY A 270 14.43 -24.67 20.13
N GLY A 271 13.24 -25.17 20.46
CA GLY A 271 12.76 -25.38 21.83
C GLY A 271 11.39 -24.75 22.02
N GLU A 272 10.85 -24.82 23.24
CA GLU A 272 9.55 -24.23 23.56
C GLU A 272 9.61 -22.69 23.53
N PRO A 273 8.78 -22.02 22.70
CA PRO A 273 8.70 -20.57 22.71
C PRO A 273 8.16 -20.02 24.04
N ARG A 274 8.71 -18.90 24.49
CA ARG A 274 8.26 -18.17 25.68
C ARG A 274 7.43 -16.95 25.27
N ARG A 275 6.20 -16.87 25.77
CA ARG A 275 5.34 -15.70 25.61
C ARG A 275 5.95 -14.47 26.30
N LEU A 276 5.97 -13.35 25.60
CA LEU A 276 6.56 -12.08 26.04
C LEU A 276 5.49 -11.08 26.46
N THR A 277 4.39 -11.01 25.71
CA THR A 277 3.28 -10.09 25.98
C THR A 277 1.98 -10.85 26.24
N THR A 278 1.01 -10.18 26.87
CA THR A 278 -0.30 -10.76 27.22
C THR A 278 -1.44 -9.77 26.92
N ASN A 279 -1.24 -8.93 25.91
CA ASN A 279 -2.23 -7.95 25.49
C ASN A 279 -3.44 -8.69 24.88
N PRO A 280 -4.69 -8.40 25.28
CA PRO A 280 -5.84 -9.03 24.64
C PRO A 280 -6.09 -8.52 23.21
N ALA A 281 -5.44 -7.43 22.79
CA ALA A 281 -5.46 -6.89 21.43
C ALA A 281 -4.18 -7.31 20.66
N ALA A 282 -3.84 -6.62 19.58
CA ALA A 282 -2.72 -6.99 18.71
C ALA A 282 -1.38 -6.42 19.20
N ASP A 283 -0.36 -7.28 19.36
CA ASP A 283 1.05 -6.92 19.49
C ASP A 283 1.85 -7.50 18.31
N ASN A 284 2.47 -6.62 17.52
CA ASN A 284 3.08 -6.96 16.23
C ASN A 284 4.41 -6.26 16.00
N SER A 285 5.10 -6.64 14.91
CA SER A 285 6.28 -5.98 14.38
C SER A 285 7.42 -5.77 15.40
N PRO A 286 7.90 -6.81 16.11
CA PRO A 286 8.96 -6.66 17.09
C PRO A 286 10.31 -6.35 16.42
N LEU A 287 11.05 -5.39 16.97
CA LEU A 287 12.42 -5.06 16.58
C LEU A 287 13.29 -4.82 17.81
N TYR A 288 14.39 -5.56 17.89
CA TYR A 288 15.38 -5.38 18.95
C TYR A 288 16.16 -4.07 18.76
N SER A 289 16.48 -3.40 19.87
CA SER A 289 17.46 -2.32 19.85
C SER A 289 18.85 -2.85 19.46
N PRO A 290 19.71 -2.07 18.79
CA PRO A 290 21.04 -2.52 18.41
C PRO A 290 21.91 -3.02 19.57
N ASP A 291 21.76 -2.45 20.78
CA ASP A 291 22.44 -2.89 22.00
C ASP A 291 21.81 -4.13 22.66
N GLY A 292 20.68 -4.61 22.14
CA GLY A 292 19.93 -5.74 22.64
C GLY A 292 19.22 -5.50 23.97
N ARG A 293 19.18 -4.28 24.51
CA ARG A 293 18.48 -4.02 25.78
C ARG A 293 16.96 -4.04 25.63
N TYR A 294 16.45 -3.56 24.51
CA TYR A 294 15.03 -3.33 24.30
C TYR A 294 14.47 -4.14 23.13
N ILE A 295 13.16 -4.36 23.17
CA ILE A 295 12.35 -4.73 22.01
C ILE A 295 11.30 -3.63 21.84
N ALA A 296 11.35 -2.91 20.73
CA ALA A 296 10.27 -2.02 20.33
C ALA A 296 9.28 -2.79 19.45
N TYR A 297 7.99 -2.48 19.54
CA TYR A 297 6.95 -3.17 18.81
C TYR A 297 5.70 -2.30 18.66
N ARG A 298 4.79 -2.67 17.77
CA ARG A 298 3.50 -1.98 17.61
C ARG A 298 2.42 -2.68 18.43
N ALA A 299 1.57 -1.92 19.09
CA ALA A 299 0.44 -2.48 19.85
C ALA A 299 -0.86 -1.71 19.61
N GLN A 300 -1.96 -2.45 19.58
CA GLN A 300 -3.33 -1.96 19.77
C GLN A 300 -3.78 -2.24 21.20
N GLU A 301 -4.79 -1.54 21.70
CA GLU A 301 -5.30 -1.68 23.08
C GLU A 301 -6.73 -2.23 23.11
N ARG A 302 -7.48 -2.17 22.00
CA ARG A 302 -8.89 -2.57 21.94
C ARG A 302 -9.06 -3.92 21.22
N PRO A 303 -9.36 -5.01 21.94
CA PRO A 303 -9.55 -6.32 21.34
C PRO A 303 -10.69 -6.33 20.33
N GLY A 304 -10.48 -7.00 19.19
CA GLY A 304 -11.45 -7.09 18.11
C GLY A 304 -11.51 -5.84 17.21
N PHE A 305 -10.92 -4.72 17.61
CA PHE A 305 -10.89 -3.52 16.78
C PHE A 305 -9.61 -3.40 15.98
N GLU A 306 -9.64 -3.87 14.73
CA GLU A 306 -8.48 -3.78 13.84
C GLU A 306 -8.05 -2.34 13.52
N SER A 307 -8.91 -1.36 13.78
CA SER A 307 -8.65 0.06 13.57
C SER A 307 -8.46 0.83 14.87
N ASP A 308 -8.07 0.15 15.96
CA ASP A 308 -7.44 0.86 17.06
C ASP A 308 -6.06 1.36 16.66
N ARG A 309 -5.65 2.51 17.21
CA ARG A 309 -4.35 3.09 16.86
C ARG A 309 -3.19 2.20 17.24
N TRP A 310 -2.28 2.03 16.30
CA TRP A 310 -1.00 1.42 16.53
C TRP A 310 -0.09 2.36 17.32
N ARG A 311 0.23 1.96 18.56
CA ARG A 311 1.17 2.63 19.45
C ARG A 311 2.53 1.97 19.35
N LEU A 312 3.59 2.75 19.48
CA LEU A 312 4.94 2.23 19.58
C LEU A 312 5.24 1.91 21.05
N MET A 313 5.46 0.64 21.35
CA MET A 313 5.75 0.12 22.68
C MET A 313 7.24 -0.18 22.83
N LEU A 314 7.72 -0.18 24.07
CA LEU A 314 9.09 -0.52 24.43
C LEU A 314 9.10 -1.52 25.60
N TYR A 315 9.60 -2.72 25.34
CA TYR A 315 9.89 -3.75 26.33
C TYR A 315 11.37 -3.70 26.74
N ASP A 316 11.66 -3.48 28.02
CA ASP A 316 13.02 -3.57 28.58
C ASP A 316 13.31 -5.01 29.00
N ARG A 317 14.24 -5.69 28.29
CA ARG A 317 14.57 -7.10 28.50
C ARG A 317 15.27 -7.35 29.84
N GLN A 318 15.90 -6.34 30.44
CA GLN A 318 16.58 -6.48 31.74
C GLN A 318 15.58 -6.47 32.89
N THR A 319 14.57 -5.60 32.80
CA THR A 319 13.58 -5.42 33.88
C THR A 319 12.27 -6.17 33.67
N GLY A 320 12.00 -6.61 32.44
CA GLY A 320 10.73 -7.21 32.02
C GLY A 320 9.55 -6.23 31.98
N ARG A 321 9.81 -4.91 31.94
CA ARG A 321 8.78 -3.87 31.94
C ARG A 321 8.49 -3.35 30.54
N THR A 322 7.22 -3.07 30.27
CA THR A 322 6.74 -2.44 29.04
C THR A 322 6.23 -1.03 29.33
N ARG A 323 6.45 -0.11 28.38
CA ARG A 323 5.75 1.19 28.34
C ARG A 323 5.46 1.61 26.91
N SER A 324 4.44 2.42 26.70
CA SER A 324 4.20 3.11 25.44
C SER A 324 5.16 4.30 25.27
N LEU A 325 5.58 4.55 24.03
CA LEU A 325 6.41 5.68 23.63
C LEU A 325 5.60 6.77 22.92
N THR A 326 4.37 6.48 22.48
CA THR A 326 3.60 7.36 21.60
C THR A 326 2.19 7.63 22.13
N ASP A 327 1.95 7.54 23.44
CA ASP A 327 0.62 7.84 24.02
C ASP A 327 0.14 9.27 23.73
N ALA A 328 1.08 10.21 23.65
CA ALA A 328 0.84 11.60 23.33
C ALA A 328 0.50 11.85 21.84
N LEU A 329 0.72 10.86 20.97
CA LEU A 329 0.42 10.94 19.56
C LEU A 329 -0.96 10.31 19.29
N ASP A 330 -1.86 11.05 18.66
CA ASP A 330 -3.17 10.52 18.25
C ASP A 330 -3.20 9.97 16.81
N HIS A 331 -2.02 9.68 16.27
CA HIS A 331 -1.84 9.16 14.92
C HIS A 331 -1.34 7.71 14.98
N TRP A 332 -1.74 6.91 13.99
CA TRP A 332 -1.31 5.52 13.85
C TRP A 332 0.15 5.46 13.44
N VAL A 333 0.99 4.79 14.23
CA VAL A 333 2.36 4.46 13.81
C VAL A 333 2.30 3.35 12.77
N GLU A 334 2.80 3.60 11.57
CA GLU A 334 2.77 2.65 10.45
C GLU A 334 3.99 1.72 10.45
N GLU A 335 5.18 2.29 10.53
CA GLU A 335 6.47 1.58 10.59
C GLU A 335 7.47 2.36 11.43
N PHE A 336 8.55 1.69 11.84
CA PHE A 336 9.62 2.32 12.62
C PHE A 336 10.97 1.63 12.40
N VAL A 337 12.05 2.37 12.64
CA VAL A 337 13.45 1.89 12.61
C VAL A 337 14.23 2.42 13.81
N TRP A 338 15.16 1.59 14.30
CA TRP A 338 16.12 1.97 15.34
C TRP A 338 17.27 2.79 14.78
N ALA A 339 17.63 3.85 15.49
CA ALA A 339 18.96 4.43 15.32
C ALA A 339 20.04 3.47 15.85
N PRO A 340 21.24 3.42 15.22
CA PRO A 340 22.34 2.58 15.68
C PRO A 340 22.76 2.83 17.14
N ASP A 341 22.43 3.99 17.70
CA ASP A 341 22.77 4.38 19.06
C ASP A 341 21.82 3.83 20.14
N SER A 342 20.75 3.11 19.76
CA SER A 342 19.74 2.56 20.67
C SER A 342 19.01 3.59 21.54
N ARG A 343 19.12 4.89 21.22
CA ARG A 343 18.46 5.98 21.97
C ARG A 343 17.34 6.64 21.19
N HIS A 344 17.35 6.50 19.87
CA HIS A 344 16.36 7.11 18.98
C HIS A 344 15.63 6.06 18.13
N LEU A 345 14.37 6.37 17.84
CA LEU A 345 13.53 5.66 16.90
C LEU A 345 13.04 6.67 15.85
N TYR A 346 12.97 6.26 14.59
CA TYR A 346 12.31 7.03 13.53
C TYR A 346 11.11 6.25 13.05
N PHE A 347 9.98 6.93 12.82
CA PHE A 347 8.73 6.25 12.47
C PHE A 347 7.88 7.12 11.54
N THR A 348 6.97 6.49 10.80
CA THR A 348 5.93 7.20 10.04
C THR A 348 4.59 7.04 10.72
N ALA A 349 3.73 8.05 10.55
CA ALA A 349 2.35 7.99 11.03
C ALA A 349 1.42 8.75 10.09
N ALA A 350 0.21 8.22 9.87
CA ALA A 350 -0.79 8.89 9.04
C ALA A 350 -1.22 10.22 9.69
N GLU A 351 -1.19 11.31 8.92
CA GLU A 351 -1.61 12.64 9.38
C GLU A 351 -2.10 13.49 8.21
N GLY A 352 -3.36 13.94 8.24
CA GLY A 352 -3.88 14.94 7.32
C GLY A 352 -3.80 14.56 5.83
N GLY A 353 -3.87 13.27 5.50
CA GLY A 353 -3.69 12.77 4.14
C GLY A 353 -2.22 12.68 3.70
N ALA A 354 -1.28 12.54 4.64
CA ALA A 354 0.14 12.33 4.40
C ALA A 354 0.71 11.29 5.39
N PHE A 355 1.97 10.90 5.19
CA PHE A 355 2.70 10.00 6.08
C PHE A 355 4.06 10.64 6.43
N PRO A 356 4.08 11.68 7.29
CA PRO A 356 5.32 12.31 7.73
C PRO A 356 6.25 11.35 8.48
N ILE A 357 7.54 11.71 8.51
CA ILE A 357 8.56 11.02 9.31
C ILE A 357 8.76 11.77 10.62
N TYR A 358 8.76 11.02 11.72
CA TYR A 358 9.01 11.49 13.08
C TYR A 358 10.31 10.91 13.64
N ALA A 359 10.95 11.67 14.53
CA ALA A 359 12.06 11.22 15.37
C ALA A 359 11.57 11.17 16.84
N LEU A 360 11.93 10.10 17.54
CA LEU A 360 11.58 9.86 18.95
C LEU A 360 12.83 9.64 19.78
N THR A 361 12.96 10.38 20.88
CA THR A 361 14.04 10.19 21.86
C THR A 361 13.54 9.34 23.03
N ILE A 362 14.09 8.14 23.22
CA ILE A 362 13.56 7.15 24.16
C ILE A 362 13.60 7.64 25.61
N ALA A 363 14.70 8.29 26.01
CA ALA A 363 14.92 8.71 27.38
C ALA A 363 13.90 9.77 27.86
N THR A 364 13.50 10.68 26.96
CA THR A 364 12.62 11.81 27.27
C THR A 364 11.18 11.57 26.81
N GLY A 365 10.95 10.70 25.82
CA GLY A 365 9.67 10.56 25.13
C GLY A 365 9.37 11.70 24.16
N GLU A 366 10.36 12.55 23.86
CA GLU A 366 10.20 13.67 22.93
C GLU A 366 10.00 13.15 21.50
N ILE A 367 8.97 13.67 20.82
CA ILE A 367 8.63 13.36 19.43
C ILE A 367 8.74 14.64 18.60
N GLN A 368 9.58 14.62 17.57
CA GLN A 368 9.75 15.71 16.62
C GLN A 368 9.36 15.27 15.21
N LYS A 369 8.61 16.12 14.49
CA LYS A 369 8.33 15.90 13.07
C LYS A 369 9.56 16.28 12.24
N LEU A 370 10.18 15.30 11.60
CA LEU A 370 11.42 15.44 10.84
C LEU A 370 11.14 15.78 9.37
N VAL A 371 10.24 15.04 8.74
CA VAL A 371 9.78 15.29 7.36
C VAL A 371 8.27 15.52 7.40
N PRO A 372 7.78 16.76 7.31
CA PRO A 372 6.41 17.11 7.67
C PRO A 372 5.35 16.85 6.59
N THR A 373 5.76 16.52 5.36
CA THR A 373 4.85 16.42 4.20
C THR A 373 5.15 15.18 3.38
N GLY A 374 4.25 14.90 2.42
CA GLY A 374 4.36 13.79 1.48
C GLY A 374 4.00 12.45 2.12
N THR A 375 3.85 11.44 1.27
CA THR A 375 3.74 10.06 1.74
C THR A 375 5.12 9.44 1.69
N ASN A 376 5.64 9.07 2.86
CA ASN A 376 6.97 8.49 3.06
C ASN A 376 6.81 7.08 3.63
N GLU A 377 7.56 6.12 3.11
CA GLU A 377 7.47 4.70 3.51
C GLU A 377 8.82 3.98 3.30
N GLY A 378 8.97 2.78 3.85
CA GLY A 378 10.18 1.97 3.72
C GLY A 378 11.38 2.63 4.38
N LEU A 379 11.21 3.13 5.62
CA LEU A 379 12.30 3.77 6.35
C LEU A 379 13.51 2.84 6.51
N GLN A 380 14.70 3.39 6.27
CA GLN A 380 16.01 2.80 6.54
C GLN A 380 16.92 3.88 7.13
N ILE A 381 17.90 3.49 7.95
CA ILE A 381 18.93 4.40 8.46
C ILE A 381 20.32 3.92 8.07
N THR A 382 21.22 4.85 7.74
CA THR A 382 22.62 4.51 7.49
C THR A 382 23.30 4.00 8.77
N PRO A 383 24.27 3.07 8.66
CA PRO A 383 24.96 2.51 9.83
C PRO A 383 25.67 3.54 10.72
N ASP A 384 26.04 4.70 10.18
CA ASP A 384 26.61 5.82 10.94
C ASP A 384 25.58 6.65 11.71
N GLY A 385 24.28 6.35 11.54
CA GLY A 385 23.17 7.00 12.21
C GLY A 385 22.85 8.41 11.72
N LYS A 386 23.38 8.85 10.57
CA LYS A 386 23.27 10.25 10.13
C LYS A 386 22.20 10.52 9.09
N THR A 387 21.83 9.51 8.28
CA THR A 387 20.94 9.71 7.13
C THR A 387 19.84 8.67 7.12
N LEU A 388 18.60 9.12 6.92
CA LEU A 388 17.47 8.24 6.61
C LEU A 388 17.32 8.11 5.09
N ILE A 389 17.06 6.89 4.63
CA ILE A 389 16.70 6.55 3.26
C ILE A 389 15.26 6.01 3.27
N PHE A 390 14.44 6.43 2.32
CA PHE A 390 13.02 6.05 2.27
C PHE A 390 12.45 6.26 0.86
N LEU A 391 11.29 5.67 0.59
CA LEU A 391 10.49 5.95 -0.59
C LEU A 391 9.59 7.15 -0.33
N ARG A 392 9.44 8.01 -1.33
CA ARG A 392 8.51 9.14 -1.28
C ARG A 392 7.75 9.26 -2.60
N HIS A 393 6.45 9.48 -2.50
CA HIS A 393 5.55 9.72 -3.64
C HIS A 393 4.48 10.78 -3.32
N SER A 394 3.75 11.19 -4.37
CA SER A 394 2.62 12.12 -4.35
C SER A 394 1.61 11.73 -5.43
N PHE A 395 0.46 12.40 -5.53
CA PHE A 395 -0.49 12.17 -6.62
C PHE A 395 0.10 12.31 -8.04
N SER A 396 1.18 13.09 -8.19
CA SER A 396 1.81 13.40 -9.49
C SER A 396 3.26 12.90 -9.60
N GLN A 397 3.72 12.12 -8.64
CA GLN A 397 5.07 11.55 -8.63
C GLN A 397 5.01 10.11 -8.11
N PRO A 398 5.32 9.08 -8.92
CA PRO A 398 5.48 7.71 -8.41
C PRO A 398 6.65 7.63 -7.42
N ALA A 399 6.71 6.54 -6.64
CA ALA A 399 7.73 6.38 -5.62
C ALA A 399 9.15 6.49 -6.21
N GLU A 400 9.94 7.37 -5.60
CA GLU A 400 11.38 7.49 -5.83
C GLU A 400 12.09 7.38 -4.47
N LEU A 401 13.37 6.97 -4.48
CA LEU A 401 14.19 6.97 -3.27
C LEU A 401 14.56 8.39 -2.89
N TYR A 402 14.50 8.70 -1.60
CA TYR A 402 14.90 9.96 -1.01
C TYR A 402 15.88 9.71 0.12
N ARG A 403 16.63 10.77 0.45
CA ARG A 403 17.43 10.86 1.66
C ARG A 403 17.07 12.11 2.47
N VAL A 404 17.27 12.06 3.78
CA VAL A 404 17.28 13.22 4.66
C VAL A 404 18.28 12.98 5.79
N ASN A 405 18.95 14.04 6.25
CA ASN A 405 19.75 13.94 7.47
C ASN A 405 18.82 13.79 8.68
N VAL A 406 19.30 13.15 9.76
CA VAL A 406 18.51 12.95 10.99
C VAL A 406 18.15 14.24 11.74
N ASP A 407 18.72 15.38 11.34
CA ASP A 407 18.34 16.73 11.79
C ASP A 407 17.27 17.41 10.91
N GLY A 408 16.81 16.73 9.86
CA GLY A 408 15.78 17.19 8.91
C GLY A 408 16.33 17.96 7.73
N SER A 409 17.66 18.20 7.68
CA SER A 409 18.30 18.90 6.59
C SER A 409 18.53 18.00 5.37
N GLN A 410 18.80 18.62 4.22
CA GLN A 410 19.18 17.95 2.97
C GLN A 410 18.18 16.88 2.46
N LEU A 411 16.88 17.12 2.64
CA LEU A 411 15.84 16.32 2.00
C LEU A 411 16.00 16.40 0.47
N ALA A 412 16.32 15.28 -0.19
CA ALA A 412 16.56 15.24 -1.63
C ALA A 412 16.26 13.86 -2.24
N PRO A 413 15.79 13.80 -3.50
CA PRO A 413 15.67 12.53 -4.22
C PRO A 413 17.04 11.96 -4.54
N LEU A 414 17.18 10.64 -4.37
CA LEU A 414 18.32 9.83 -4.80
C LEU A 414 18.11 9.21 -6.18
N THR A 415 16.85 8.92 -6.55
CA THR A 415 16.50 8.40 -7.87
C THR A 415 15.56 9.33 -8.61
N ARG A 416 15.55 9.16 -9.94
CA ARG A 416 14.66 9.82 -10.89
C ARG A 416 14.26 8.85 -12.01
N MET A 417 13.96 7.60 -11.66
CA MET A 417 13.79 6.50 -12.64
C MET A 417 12.66 6.77 -13.64
N ASN A 418 11.65 7.54 -13.23
CA ASN A 418 10.50 7.87 -14.07
C ASN A 418 10.54 9.29 -14.65
N ALA A 419 11.57 10.10 -14.35
CA ALA A 419 11.53 11.54 -14.62
C ALA A 419 11.44 11.89 -16.12
N GLU A 420 12.19 11.20 -16.97
CA GLU A 420 12.16 11.46 -18.42
C GLU A 420 10.78 11.15 -19.02
N ARG A 421 10.20 10.00 -18.64
CA ARG A 421 8.86 9.58 -19.11
C ARG A 421 7.76 10.54 -18.67
N LEU A 422 7.90 11.13 -17.49
CA LEU A 422 6.91 12.04 -16.92
C LEU A 422 7.12 13.51 -17.31
N ALA A 423 8.23 13.85 -17.97
CA ALA A 423 8.57 15.24 -18.33
C ALA A 423 7.58 15.87 -19.33
N GLU A 424 6.98 15.04 -20.17
CA GLU A 424 5.99 15.45 -21.19
C GLU A 424 4.55 15.46 -20.68
N ILE A 425 4.32 15.00 -19.44
CA ILE A 425 2.98 14.90 -18.88
C ILE A 425 2.54 16.25 -18.32
N GLN A 426 1.35 16.68 -18.73
CA GLN A 426 0.62 17.76 -18.07
C GLN A 426 -0.26 17.15 -16.98
N TRP A 427 0.13 17.36 -15.73
CA TRP A 427 -0.65 16.94 -14.57
C TRP A 427 -1.81 17.89 -14.29
N GLY A 428 -2.85 17.36 -13.65
CA GLY A 428 -3.86 18.16 -12.96
C GLY A 428 -3.31 18.80 -11.68
N ASP A 429 -3.86 19.96 -11.30
CA ASP A 429 -3.48 20.60 -10.03
C ASP A 429 -4.08 19.82 -8.87
N VAL A 430 -3.26 19.52 -7.86
CA VAL A 430 -3.66 18.81 -6.64
C VAL A 430 -3.81 19.82 -5.50
N ARG A 431 -4.94 19.80 -4.79
CA ARG A 431 -5.19 20.67 -3.63
C ARG A 431 -5.81 19.88 -2.49
N SER A 432 -5.29 20.07 -1.28
CA SER A 432 -6.03 19.67 -0.08
C SER A 432 -7.05 20.74 0.28
N ILE A 433 -8.29 20.33 0.50
CA ILE A 433 -9.37 21.19 0.96
C ILE A 433 -9.90 20.68 2.30
N TRP A 434 -10.44 21.60 3.10
CA TRP A 434 -11.10 21.29 4.37
C TRP A 434 -12.48 21.90 4.38
N TYR A 435 -13.45 21.14 4.86
CA TYR A 435 -14.84 21.55 4.89
C TYR A 435 -15.54 21.08 6.17
N THR A 436 -16.70 21.67 6.44
CA THR A 436 -17.51 21.33 7.61
C THR A 436 -18.43 20.16 7.27
N GLY A 437 -18.13 18.98 7.82
CA GLY A 437 -18.91 17.77 7.72
C GLY A 437 -20.15 17.75 8.64
N ALA A 438 -20.72 16.56 8.81
CA ALA A 438 -21.80 16.27 9.75
C ALA A 438 -21.48 16.85 11.12
N ALA A 439 -22.47 17.26 11.90
CA ALA A 439 -22.31 17.75 13.29
C ALA A 439 -21.10 18.70 13.54
N GLY A 440 -20.68 19.49 12.54
CA GLY A 440 -19.57 20.44 12.65
C GLY A 440 -18.16 19.84 12.59
N ALA A 441 -18.00 18.56 12.22
CA ALA A 441 -16.66 17.98 12.06
C ALA A 441 -15.87 18.69 10.99
N ARG A 442 -14.55 18.78 11.20
CA ARG A 442 -13.62 19.29 10.20
C ARG A 442 -13.13 18.11 9.37
N VAL A 443 -13.57 18.03 8.12
CA VAL A 443 -13.29 16.91 7.20
C VAL A 443 -12.33 17.37 6.11
N GLN A 444 -11.38 16.52 5.75
CA GLN A 444 -10.41 16.79 4.69
C GLN A 444 -10.82 16.09 3.40
N GLY A 445 -10.45 16.66 2.27
CA GLY A 445 -10.45 15.95 1.00
C GLY A 445 -9.37 16.46 0.06
N TRP A 446 -9.10 15.69 -0.99
CA TRP A 446 -8.27 16.12 -2.11
C TRP A 446 -9.13 16.50 -3.30
N LEU A 447 -8.71 17.55 -3.98
CA LEU A 447 -9.31 18.04 -5.22
C LEU A 447 -8.24 18.03 -6.30
N ILE A 448 -8.52 17.35 -7.41
CA ILE A 448 -7.63 17.28 -8.56
C ILE A 448 -8.36 17.79 -9.80
N THR A 449 -7.80 18.81 -10.45
CA THR A 449 -8.38 19.39 -11.66
C THR A 449 -7.88 18.68 -12.92
N PRO A 450 -8.59 18.73 -14.05
CA PRO A 450 -8.09 18.17 -15.31
C PRO A 450 -6.88 18.97 -15.85
N PRO A 451 -5.98 18.35 -16.62
CA PRO A 451 -4.94 19.06 -17.35
C PRO A 451 -5.52 20.19 -18.22
N GLY A 452 -4.90 21.37 -18.21
CA GLY A 452 -5.40 22.54 -18.94
C GLY A 452 -6.70 23.13 -18.34
N PHE A 453 -6.90 22.97 -17.04
CA PHE A 453 -8.04 23.50 -16.30
C PHE A 453 -8.20 25.02 -16.49
N ASP A 454 -9.45 25.44 -16.74
CA ASP A 454 -9.89 26.82 -16.84
C ASP A 454 -11.06 27.03 -15.87
N PRO A 455 -10.88 27.80 -14.79
CA PRO A 455 -11.92 27.99 -13.76
C PRO A 455 -13.19 28.65 -14.28
N SER A 456 -13.19 29.26 -15.49
CA SER A 456 -14.39 29.83 -16.11
C SER A 456 -15.30 28.78 -16.76
N ARG A 457 -14.79 27.56 -16.98
CA ARG A 457 -15.55 26.45 -17.58
C ARG A 457 -16.21 25.59 -16.51
N LYS A 458 -17.26 24.88 -16.92
CA LYS A 458 -17.97 23.88 -16.10
C LYS A 458 -17.53 22.47 -16.46
N TYR A 459 -17.05 21.72 -15.47
CA TYR A 459 -16.54 20.37 -15.62
C TYR A 459 -17.47 19.34 -14.97
N PRO A 460 -17.56 18.12 -15.53
CA PRO A 460 -18.10 17.00 -14.79
C PRO A 460 -17.16 16.62 -13.64
N MET A 461 -17.71 16.05 -12.57
CA MET A 461 -16.95 15.64 -11.39
C MET A 461 -17.13 14.14 -11.12
N ILE A 462 -16.06 13.48 -10.69
CA ILE A 462 -16.08 12.13 -10.12
C ILE A 462 -15.68 12.22 -8.65
N VAL A 463 -16.51 11.67 -7.77
CA VAL A 463 -16.20 11.47 -6.36
C VAL A 463 -15.61 10.06 -6.18
N LEU A 464 -14.35 9.97 -5.77
CA LEU A 464 -13.69 8.70 -5.49
C LEU A 464 -13.76 8.41 -3.99
N LEU A 465 -14.42 7.32 -3.63
CA LEU A 465 -14.66 6.89 -2.25
C LEU A 465 -13.67 5.77 -1.92
N HIS A 466 -12.82 5.97 -0.90
CA HIS A 466 -11.81 4.97 -0.53
C HIS A 466 -12.44 3.74 0.15
N GLY A 467 -11.76 2.60 0.03
CA GLY A 467 -12.06 1.40 0.82
C GLY A 467 -11.60 1.53 2.28
N GLY A 468 -11.84 0.51 3.10
CA GLY A 468 -11.65 0.56 4.55
C GLY A 468 -12.91 0.04 5.26
N PRO A 469 -13.56 0.82 6.15
CA PRO A 469 -13.59 2.28 6.12
C PRO A 469 -12.39 3.00 6.71
N GLN A 470 -11.58 2.32 7.52
CA GLN A 470 -10.43 2.93 8.19
C GLN A 470 -9.18 2.92 7.30
N SER A 471 -9.24 3.71 6.23
CA SER A 471 -8.12 4.01 5.33
C SER A 471 -8.05 5.52 5.06
N VAL A 472 -7.25 5.96 4.09
CA VAL A 472 -7.11 7.37 3.74
C VAL A 472 -6.74 7.55 2.27
N TRP A 473 -7.35 8.52 1.59
CA TRP A 473 -6.74 9.15 0.44
C TRP A 473 -5.60 10.04 0.89
N ALA A 474 -4.38 9.54 0.78
CA ALA A 474 -3.18 10.34 1.02
C ALA A 474 -2.61 10.91 -0.28
N ASP A 475 -1.71 11.89 -0.17
CA ASP A 475 -0.89 12.38 -1.26
C ASP A 475 0.09 11.29 -1.72
N LEU A 476 -0.43 10.33 -2.49
CA LEU A 476 0.26 9.13 -2.93
C LEU A 476 -0.08 8.78 -4.39
N PHE A 477 0.85 8.11 -5.07
CA PHE A 477 0.67 7.70 -6.45
C PHE A 477 -0.03 6.34 -6.53
N HIS A 478 -1.35 6.36 -6.73
CA HIS A 478 -2.15 5.14 -6.70
C HIS A 478 -2.16 4.43 -8.07
N TYR A 479 -1.91 3.11 -8.12
CA TYR A 479 -1.91 2.37 -9.41
C TYR A 479 -3.28 1.80 -9.83
N ARG A 480 -4.21 1.51 -8.91
CA ARG A 480 -5.55 0.96 -9.23
C ARG A 480 -6.67 2.01 -9.39
N TRP A 481 -6.70 3.01 -8.50
CA TRP A 481 -7.55 4.20 -8.50
C TRP A 481 -6.73 5.48 -8.75
N ASN A 482 -5.99 5.56 -9.85
CA ASN A 482 -5.13 6.71 -10.13
C ASN A 482 -5.97 7.97 -10.44
N ALA A 483 -6.00 8.93 -9.53
CA ALA A 483 -6.81 10.14 -9.69
C ALA A 483 -6.39 11.01 -10.89
N GLN A 484 -5.09 11.05 -11.22
CA GLN A 484 -4.60 11.79 -12.38
C GLN A 484 -5.07 11.18 -13.71
N LEU A 485 -5.30 9.86 -13.80
CA LEU A 485 -5.90 9.26 -15.00
C LEU A 485 -7.36 9.70 -15.21
N PHE A 486 -8.15 9.73 -14.14
CA PHE A 486 -9.53 10.24 -14.24
C PHE A 486 -9.54 11.74 -14.53
N ALA A 487 -8.62 12.52 -13.94
CA ALA A 487 -8.47 13.93 -14.25
C ALA A 487 -8.04 14.16 -15.71
N ALA A 488 -7.12 13.35 -16.24
CA ALA A 488 -6.69 13.38 -17.65
C ALA A 488 -7.83 13.08 -18.62
N ALA A 489 -8.85 12.33 -18.19
CA ALA A 489 -10.09 12.14 -18.95
C ALA A 489 -11.02 13.37 -18.90
N GLY A 490 -10.63 14.50 -18.30
CA GLY A 490 -11.38 15.76 -18.33
C GLY A 490 -12.36 15.96 -17.16
N TYR A 491 -12.19 15.20 -16.09
CA TYR A 491 -13.01 15.31 -14.88
C TYR A 491 -12.31 16.11 -13.79
N VAL A 492 -13.08 16.82 -12.97
CA VAL A 492 -12.64 17.20 -11.64
C VAL A 492 -12.77 15.97 -10.74
N ILE A 493 -11.74 15.65 -9.97
CA ILE A 493 -11.75 14.52 -9.05
C ILE A 493 -11.79 15.01 -7.62
N PHE A 494 -12.78 14.56 -6.87
CA PHE A 494 -12.89 14.80 -5.44
C PHE A 494 -12.68 13.49 -4.66
N LEU A 495 -11.74 13.51 -3.72
CA LEU A 495 -11.37 12.37 -2.89
C LEU A 495 -11.56 12.74 -1.41
N PRO A 496 -12.77 12.58 -0.84
CA PRO A 496 -13.04 12.88 0.57
C PRO A 496 -12.38 11.87 1.51
N ASN A 497 -11.93 12.33 2.67
CA ASN A 497 -11.54 11.52 3.82
C ASN A 497 -12.55 11.75 4.97
N PRO A 498 -13.77 11.18 4.86
CA PRO A 498 -14.83 11.36 5.85
C PRO A 498 -14.52 10.64 7.16
N ARG A 499 -15.34 10.81 8.19
CA ARG A 499 -15.17 10.05 9.45
C ARG A 499 -15.02 8.55 9.21
N GLY A 500 -14.16 7.93 10.02
CA GLY A 500 -13.60 6.61 9.76
C GLY A 500 -12.19 6.68 9.19
N SER A 501 -11.84 7.71 8.40
CA SER A 501 -10.50 7.79 7.81
C SER A 501 -9.37 7.94 8.85
N ILE A 502 -8.22 7.35 8.56
CA ILE A 502 -7.03 7.45 9.42
C ILE A 502 -6.31 8.79 9.23
N GLY A 503 -5.52 9.18 10.23
CA GLY A 503 -4.72 10.40 10.20
C GLY A 503 -5.43 11.68 10.67
N PHE A 504 -6.61 11.54 11.25
CA PHE A 504 -7.42 12.65 11.81
C PHE A 504 -7.76 12.48 13.30
N GLY A 505 -7.07 11.54 13.98
CA GLY A 505 -7.26 11.21 15.39
C GLY A 505 -8.18 10.00 15.61
N GLN A 506 -7.98 9.27 16.71
CA GLN A 506 -8.71 8.02 16.95
C GLN A 506 -10.22 8.26 17.12
N HIS A 507 -10.61 9.39 17.71
CA HIS A 507 -12.02 9.75 17.82
C HIS A 507 -12.69 9.86 16.44
N PHE A 508 -12.02 10.46 15.45
CA PHE A 508 -12.56 10.60 14.10
C PHE A 508 -12.73 9.24 13.41
N ILE A 509 -11.84 8.28 13.70
CA ILE A 509 -11.90 6.89 13.22
C ILE A 509 -13.09 6.16 13.86
N ASP A 510 -13.23 6.27 15.19
CA ASP A 510 -14.25 5.55 15.97
C ASP A 510 -15.70 5.93 15.60
N GLU A 511 -15.92 7.15 15.13
CA GLU A 511 -17.26 7.67 14.88
C GLU A 511 -18.02 6.98 13.75
N ILE A 512 -17.34 6.18 12.93
CA ILE A 512 -18.01 5.38 11.88
C ILE A 512 -18.63 4.08 12.42
N SER A 513 -18.08 3.52 13.50
CA SER A 513 -18.50 2.21 14.00
C SER A 513 -19.95 2.26 14.55
N GLY A 514 -20.84 1.52 13.89
CA GLY A 514 -22.28 1.52 14.11
C GLY A 514 -23.06 2.56 13.31
N ASP A 515 -22.42 3.33 12.42
CA ASP A 515 -23.01 4.47 11.70
C ASP A 515 -22.61 4.55 10.21
N TRP A 516 -22.42 3.39 9.55
CA TRP A 516 -21.90 3.29 8.17
C TRP A 516 -22.68 4.10 7.11
N GLY A 517 -23.98 4.33 7.30
CA GLY A 517 -24.81 5.14 6.40
C GLY A 517 -25.18 6.52 6.94
N GLY A 518 -24.66 6.90 8.11
CA GLY A 518 -25.01 8.13 8.82
C GLY A 518 -24.03 9.27 8.58
N LYS A 519 -23.27 9.67 9.61
CA LYS A 519 -22.38 10.84 9.59
C LYS A 519 -21.34 10.77 8.47
N VAL A 520 -20.75 9.60 8.22
CA VAL A 520 -19.78 9.40 7.13
C VAL A 520 -20.39 9.73 5.76
N TYR A 521 -21.64 9.34 5.52
CA TYR A 521 -22.34 9.66 4.27
C TYR A 521 -22.63 11.17 4.19
N GLU A 522 -23.05 11.80 5.29
CA GLU A 522 -23.25 13.26 5.33
C GLU A 522 -21.93 14.03 5.12
N ASP A 523 -20.81 13.57 5.66
CA ASP A 523 -19.48 14.12 5.42
C ASP A 523 -19.12 14.09 3.92
N VAL A 524 -19.39 12.97 3.25
CA VAL A 524 -19.18 12.87 1.79
C VAL A 524 -20.06 13.88 1.05
N MET A 525 -21.36 13.93 1.35
CA MET A 525 -22.31 14.80 0.64
C MET A 525 -22.01 16.29 0.85
N ARG A 526 -21.60 16.70 2.06
CA ARG A 526 -21.15 18.07 2.34
C ARG A 526 -19.86 18.42 1.61
N GLY A 527 -18.94 17.47 1.46
CA GLY A 527 -17.75 17.65 0.63
C GLY A 527 -18.10 17.88 -0.86
N VAL A 528 -19.09 17.14 -1.37
CA VAL A 528 -19.62 17.38 -2.73
C VAL A 528 -20.23 18.77 -2.86
N ASP A 529 -20.99 19.24 -1.85
CA ASP A 529 -21.51 20.61 -1.82
C ASP A 529 -20.41 21.67 -1.84
N GLU A 530 -19.37 21.48 -1.01
CA GLU A 530 -18.22 22.37 -0.96
C GLU A 530 -17.57 22.51 -2.34
N VAL A 531 -17.25 21.39 -3.01
CA VAL A 531 -16.58 21.43 -4.31
C VAL A 531 -17.48 22.03 -5.40
N VAL A 532 -18.79 21.76 -5.36
CA VAL A 532 -19.75 22.39 -6.28
C VAL A 532 -19.81 23.91 -6.08
N SER A 533 -19.71 24.37 -4.83
CA SER A 533 -19.74 25.81 -4.50
C SER A 533 -18.57 26.60 -5.10
N LEU A 534 -17.45 25.93 -5.43
CA LEU A 534 -16.28 26.55 -6.06
C LEU A 534 -16.56 27.06 -7.50
N GLY A 535 -17.69 26.71 -8.08
CA GLY A 535 -18.20 27.37 -9.27
C GLY A 535 -17.69 26.83 -10.61
N PHE A 536 -16.77 25.88 -10.65
CA PHE A 536 -16.29 25.23 -11.88
C PHE A 536 -16.82 23.80 -12.09
N VAL A 537 -17.56 23.24 -11.13
CA VAL A 537 -18.26 21.95 -11.31
C VAL A 537 -19.70 22.19 -11.79
N ASP A 538 -20.15 21.32 -12.69
CA ASP A 538 -21.56 21.25 -13.08
C ASP A 538 -22.32 20.33 -12.11
N PRO A 539 -23.29 20.85 -11.32
CA PRO A 539 -24.03 20.05 -10.36
C PRO A 539 -24.88 18.94 -11.00
N ASN A 540 -25.14 19.01 -12.31
CA ASN A 540 -25.89 17.98 -13.03
C ASN A 540 -25.00 16.89 -13.65
N ARG A 541 -23.67 16.98 -13.53
CA ARG A 541 -22.71 16.04 -14.12
C ARG A 541 -21.74 15.51 -13.07
N ILE A 542 -22.30 14.92 -12.01
CA ILE A 542 -21.54 14.31 -10.91
C ILE A 542 -21.73 12.78 -10.95
N GLY A 543 -20.62 12.05 -10.90
CA GLY A 543 -20.59 10.61 -10.68
C GLY A 543 -19.85 10.25 -9.39
N ALA A 544 -20.03 9.02 -8.91
CA ALA A 544 -19.28 8.48 -7.79
C ALA A 544 -18.77 7.07 -8.09
N ALA A 545 -17.57 6.76 -7.61
CA ALA A 545 -16.97 5.43 -7.72
C ALA A 545 -16.26 5.05 -6.43
N GLY A 546 -16.21 3.76 -6.13
CA GLY A 546 -15.48 3.26 -4.97
C GLY A 546 -15.29 1.75 -4.98
N GLY A 547 -14.28 1.31 -4.25
CA GLY A 547 -13.93 -0.09 -4.04
C GLY A 547 -14.21 -0.53 -2.61
N SER A 548 -14.59 -1.79 -2.35
CA SER A 548 -14.73 -2.31 -0.97
C SER A 548 -15.77 -1.50 -0.17
N TYR A 549 -15.43 -0.97 1.01
CA TYR A 549 -16.26 0.01 1.72
C TYR A 549 -16.64 1.25 0.87
N GLY A 550 -15.76 1.73 -0.01
CA GLY A 550 -16.12 2.78 -0.96
C GLY A 550 -17.20 2.33 -1.95
N GLY A 551 -17.19 1.04 -2.34
CA GLY A 551 -18.25 0.42 -3.12
C GLY A 551 -19.55 0.26 -2.31
N TYR A 552 -19.46 -0.01 -1.01
CA TYR A 552 -20.61 0.07 -0.09
C TYR A 552 -21.23 1.47 -0.08
N LEU A 553 -20.43 2.53 0.04
CA LEU A 553 -20.94 3.90 0.00
C LEU A 553 -21.58 4.23 -1.35
N VAL A 554 -21.03 3.74 -2.47
CA VAL A 554 -21.69 3.85 -3.78
C VAL A 554 -23.05 3.15 -3.79
N ASN A 555 -23.13 1.92 -3.26
CA ASN A 555 -24.38 1.17 -3.17
C ASN A 555 -25.39 1.88 -2.24
N TRP A 556 -24.92 2.50 -1.15
CA TRP A 556 -25.73 3.32 -0.26
C TRP A 556 -26.28 4.55 -0.99
N ILE A 557 -25.41 5.33 -1.65
CA ILE A 557 -25.77 6.50 -2.48
C ILE A 557 -26.91 6.16 -3.44
N ALA A 558 -26.84 5.01 -4.11
CA ALA A 558 -27.85 4.56 -5.08
C ALA A 558 -29.27 4.52 -4.49
N GLY A 559 -29.40 4.25 -3.19
CA GLY A 559 -30.68 4.18 -2.47
C GLY A 559 -31.11 5.46 -1.75
N GLN A 560 -30.20 6.42 -1.58
CA GLN A 560 -30.42 7.62 -0.76
C GLN A 560 -30.64 8.90 -1.56
N THR A 561 -30.15 9.01 -2.79
CA THR A 561 -30.24 10.27 -3.55
C THR A 561 -30.19 10.09 -5.07
N ASP A 562 -30.84 10.99 -5.79
CA ASP A 562 -30.83 11.08 -7.27
C ASP A 562 -29.80 12.12 -7.79
N ARG A 563 -28.93 12.65 -6.91
CA ARG A 563 -27.96 13.71 -7.25
C ARG A 563 -26.90 13.25 -8.26
N PHE A 564 -26.47 12.00 -8.16
CA PHE A 564 -25.44 11.44 -9.03
C PHE A 564 -26.05 10.92 -10.32
N ARG A 565 -25.38 11.13 -11.45
CA ARG A 565 -25.84 10.67 -12.77
C ARG A 565 -25.26 9.33 -13.19
N ALA A 566 -24.16 8.91 -12.58
CA ALA A 566 -23.55 7.62 -12.81
C ALA A 566 -22.83 7.13 -11.56
N LEU A 567 -22.90 5.82 -11.32
CA LEU A 567 -22.25 5.15 -10.21
C LEU A 567 -21.37 4.00 -10.71
N VAL A 568 -20.27 3.76 -10.01
CA VAL A 568 -19.38 2.60 -10.24
C VAL A 568 -19.10 1.92 -8.90
N SER A 569 -19.67 0.72 -8.71
CA SER A 569 -19.46 -0.11 -7.54
C SER A 569 -18.48 -1.22 -7.87
N HIS A 570 -17.26 -1.15 -7.31
CA HIS A 570 -16.23 -2.17 -7.47
C HIS A 570 -16.11 -2.98 -6.16
N ALA A 571 -16.30 -4.29 -6.21
CA ALA A 571 -16.20 -5.16 -5.03
C ALA A 571 -16.91 -4.57 -3.79
N GLY A 572 -18.09 -3.99 -3.99
CA GLY A 572 -18.81 -3.21 -2.98
C GLY A 572 -19.75 -4.07 -2.15
N VAL A 573 -19.74 -3.86 -0.83
CA VAL A 573 -20.69 -4.55 0.08
C VAL A 573 -22.11 -4.06 -0.17
N PHE A 574 -23.08 -4.97 -0.24
CA PHE A 574 -24.47 -4.68 -0.62
C PHE A 574 -25.49 -5.20 0.39
N ASN A 575 -25.26 -6.40 0.93
CA ASN A 575 -26.12 -7.07 1.89
C ASN A 575 -25.29 -7.49 3.11
N LEU A 576 -25.37 -6.70 4.18
CA LEU A 576 -24.54 -6.88 5.37
C LEU A 576 -24.75 -8.23 6.07
N ILE A 577 -25.95 -8.83 5.98
CA ILE A 577 -26.23 -10.15 6.58
C ILE A 577 -25.54 -11.26 5.78
N SER A 578 -25.68 -11.21 4.45
CA SER A 578 -24.97 -12.12 3.52
C SER A 578 -23.46 -11.97 3.66
N MET A 579 -22.98 -10.73 3.69
CA MET A 579 -21.57 -10.38 3.85
C MET A 579 -20.99 -10.98 5.13
N TYR A 580 -21.63 -10.85 6.28
CA TYR A 580 -21.14 -11.45 7.53
C TYR A 580 -20.92 -12.97 7.41
N GLY A 581 -21.88 -13.69 6.82
CA GLY A 581 -21.79 -15.14 6.69
C GLY A 581 -20.79 -15.63 5.63
N SER A 582 -20.28 -14.73 4.78
CA SER A 582 -19.45 -15.09 3.62
C SER A 582 -18.07 -14.43 3.62
N THR A 583 -17.87 -13.32 4.33
CA THR A 583 -16.53 -12.76 4.59
C THR A 583 -15.73 -13.66 5.54
N GLU A 584 -14.48 -13.31 5.74
CA GLU A 584 -13.50 -14.16 6.40
C GLU A 584 -12.92 -13.51 7.69
N GLU A 585 -12.76 -12.19 7.73
CA GLU A 585 -12.36 -11.42 8.92
C GLU A 585 -13.61 -11.00 9.73
N LEU A 586 -14.12 -11.86 10.62
CA LEU A 586 -15.36 -11.61 11.39
C LEU A 586 -15.20 -10.64 12.56
N TRP A 587 -13.98 -10.43 13.08
CA TRP A 587 -13.72 -9.39 14.08
C TRP A 587 -14.17 -8.00 13.60
N PHE A 588 -13.98 -7.73 12.31
CA PHE A 588 -14.31 -6.45 11.67
C PHE A 588 -15.82 -6.15 11.66
N PRO A 589 -16.71 -6.97 11.05
CA PRO A 589 -18.14 -6.69 11.09
C PRO A 589 -18.71 -6.79 12.50
N GLU A 590 -18.16 -7.64 13.39
CA GLU A 590 -18.60 -7.68 14.78
C GLU A 590 -18.30 -6.38 15.53
N TRP A 591 -17.16 -5.74 15.27
CA TRP A 591 -16.88 -4.41 15.82
C TRP A 591 -17.79 -3.34 15.20
N GLU A 592 -17.81 -3.26 13.87
CA GLU A 592 -18.50 -2.20 13.12
C GLU A 592 -20.03 -2.23 13.31
N PHE A 593 -20.61 -3.42 13.53
CA PHE A 593 -22.05 -3.59 13.78
C PHE A 593 -22.36 -4.02 15.22
N ARG A 594 -21.38 -3.90 16.13
CA ARG A 594 -21.53 -4.13 17.57
C ARG A 594 -22.20 -5.47 17.89
N GLY A 595 -21.70 -6.54 17.27
CA GLY A 595 -22.17 -7.91 17.39
C GLY A 595 -22.40 -8.59 16.04
N THR A 596 -22.96 -9.80 16.11
CA THR A 596 -23.30 -10.61 14.94
C THR A 596 -24.69 -10.25 14.40
N PRO A 597 -25.08 -10.70 13.19
CA PRO A 597 -26.42 -10.47 12.66
C PRO A 597 -27.57 -11.03 13.52
N TRP A 598 -27.30 -11.99 14.41
CA TRP A 598 -28.31 -12.56 15.31
C TRP A 598 -28.29 -11.96 16.72
N THR A 599 -27.21 -11.28 17.13
CA THR A 599 -27.17 -10.55 18.41
C THR A 599 -27.47 -9.06 18.24
N ASN A 600 -27.19 -8.47 17.07
CA ASN A 600 -27.45 -7.06 16.76
C ASN A 600 -28.03 -6.87 15.35
N LYS A 601 -29.13 -7.58 15.08
CA LYS A 601 -29.82 -7.56 13.79
C LYS A 601 -30.15 -6.16 13.27
N GLU A 602 -30.51 -5.24 14.17
CA GLU A 602 -30.96 -3.89 13.83
C GLU A 602 -29.92 -3.09 13.03
N LEU A 603 -28.64 -3.13 13.43
CA LEU A 603 -27.59 -2.38 12.73
C LEU A 603 -27.30 -2.97 11.33
N TYR A 604 -27.29 -4.30 11.19
CA TYR A 604 -27.10 -4.96 9.90
C TYR A 604 -28.24 -4.67 8.92
N GLU A 605 -29.48 -4.56 9.40
CA GLU A 605 -30.63 -4.21 8.56
C GLU A 605 -30.65 -2.72 8.22
N ARG A 606 -30.46 -1.85 9.23
CA ARG A 606 -30.51 -0.40 9.07
C ARG A 606 -29.51 0.10 8.02
N TRP A 607 -28.28 -0.42 8.07
CA TRP A 607 -27.19 0.05 7.23
C TRP A 607 -26.98 -0.78 5.96
N SER A 608 -27.91 -1.66 5.61
CA SER A 608 -27.80 -2.52 4.42
C SER A 608 -28.34 -1.83 3.16
N PRO A 609 -27.51 -1.57 2.12
CA PRO A 609 -27.96 -0.96 0.87
C PRO A 609 -29.11 -1.71 0.19
N HIS A 610 -29.13 -3.05 0.28
CA HIS A 610 -30.17 -3.86 -0.36
C HIS A 610 -31.60 -3.54 0.11
N ASN A 611 -31.78 -3.02 1.33
CA ASN A 611 -33.08 -2.61 1.88
C ASN A 611 -33.64 -1.35 1.21
N PHE A 612 -32.85 -0.68 0.36
CA PHE A 612 -33.21 0.54 -0.35
C PHE A 612 -33.26 0.35 -1.86
N ALA A 613 -33.20 -0.89 -2.35
CA ALA A 613 -33.19 -1.20 -3.78
C ALA A 613 -34.41 -0.63 -4.54
N GLN A 614 -35.57 -0.51 -3.87
CA GLN A 614 -36.76 0.13 -4.43
C GLN A 614 -36.52 1.58 -4.88
N ASN A 615 -35.54 2.27 -4.31
CA ASN A 615 -35.22 3.66 -4.60
C ASN A 615 -34.22 3.82 -5.76
N PHE A 616 -33.60 2.74 -6.24
CA PHE A 616 -32.53 2.85 -7.23
C PHE A 616 -33.03 3.43 -8.55
N LYS A 617 -32.34 4.45 -9.04
CA LYS A 617 -32.62 5.13 -10.33
C LYS A 617 -31.35 5.43 -11.12
N THR A 618 -30.21 5.59 -10.44
CA THR A 618 -28.96 6.04 -11.07
C THR A 618 -28.28 4.92 -11.85
N PRO A 619 -27.91 5.15 -13.13
CA PRO A 619 -27.13 4.20 -13.89
C PRO A 619 -25.89 3.72 -13.14
N THR A 620 -25.75 2.40 -12.99
CA THR A 620 -24.67 1.81 -12.18
C THR A 620 -23.88 0.73 -12.92
N LEU A 621 -22.57 0.88 -12.96
CA LEU A 621 -21.61 -0.16 -13.35
C LEU A 621 -21.19 -0.95 -12.11
N VAL A 622 -21.32 -2.26 -12.15
CA VAL A 622 -20.87 -3.18 -11.10
C VAL A 622 -19.66 -3.96 -11.61
N ILE A 623 -18.57 -3.97 -10.86
CA ILE A 623 -17.33 -4.68 -11.20
C ILE A 623 -16.90 -5.58 -10.04
N HIS A 624 -16.51 -6.82 -10.31
CA HIS A 624 -16.10 -7.77 -9.27
C HIS A 624 -15.05 -8.78 -9.77
N GLY A 625 -14.13 -9.21 -8.91
CA GLY A 625 -13.27 -10.38 -9.15
C GLY A 625 -13.93 -11.67 -8.62
N GLU A 626 -13.85 -12.77 -9.36
CA GLU A 626 -14.48 -14.03 -8.94
C GLU A 626 -13.76 -14.70 -7.75
N LEU A 627 -12.46 -14.40 -7.57
CA LEU A 627 -11.66 -14.88 -6.45
C LEU A 627 -11.70 -13.91 -5.26
N ASP A 628 -12.62 -12.96 -5.23
CA ASP A 628 -12.77 -12.08 -4.08
C ASP A 628 -13.46 -12.82 -2.92
N PHE A 629 -12.71 -13.14 -1.87
CA PHE A 629 -13.23 -13.68 -0.61
C PHE A 629 -13.33 -12.62 0.49
N ARG A 630 -12.78 -11.42 0.25
CA ARG A 630 -12.88 -10.27 1.16
C ARG A 630 -14.27 -9.65 1.09
N VAL A 631 -14.74 -9.35 -0.12
CA VAL A 631 -16.15 -9.00 -0.40
C VAL A 631 -16.63 -10.01 -1.43
N PRO A 632 -17.29 -11.10 -1.02
CA PRO A 632 -17.64 -12.19 -1.93
C PRO A 632 -18.42 -11.75 -3.18
N LEU A 633 -18.15 -12.39 -4.33
CA LEU A 633 -18.81 -12.13 -5.61
C LEU A 633 -20.35 -12.01 -5.51
N GLY A 634 -20.95 -12.76 -4.59
CA GLY A 634 -22.38 -12.69 -4.31
C GLY A 634 -22.90 -11.28 -4.02
N GLU A 635 -22.09 -10.41 -3.41
CA GLU A 635 -22.47 -9.01 -3.13
C GLU A 635 -22.67 -8.20 -4.42
N GLY A 636 -21.74 -8.32 -5.38
CA GLY A 636 -21.86 -7.68 -6.69
C GLY A 636 -23.02 -8.25 -7.52
N LEU A 637 -23.22 -9.58 -7.49
CA LEU A 637 -24.33 -10.23 -8.20
C LEU A 637 -25.70 -9.81 -7.64
N GLN A 638 -25.83 -9.67 -6.32
CA GLN A 638 -27.04 -9.18 -5.68
C GLN A 638 -27.34 -7.73 -6.09
N MET A 639 -26.34 -6.84 -6.07
CA MET A 639 -26.49 -5.45 -6.50
C MET A 639 -26.94 -5.35 -7.97
N PHE A 640 -26.25 -6.07 -8.87
CA PHE A 640 -26.61 -6.08 -10.30
C PHE A 640 -28.03 -6.61 -10.53
N THR A 641 -28.40 -7.69 -9.83
CA THR A 641 -29.75 -8.26 -9.91
C THR A 641 -30.80 -7.24 -9.45
N ALA A 642 -30.56 -6.55 -8.33
CA ALA A 642 -31.45 -5.50 -7.84
C ALA A 642 -31.64 -4.38 -8.87
N LEU A 643 -30.55 -3.86 -9.44
CA LEU A 643 -30.58 -2.84 -10.49
C LEU A 643 -31.41 -3.29 -11.71
N GLN A 644 -31.16 -4.49 -12.22
CA GLN A 644 -31.89 -5.06 -13.35
C GLN A 644 -33.39 -5.23 -13.05
N ARG A 645 -33.75 -5.70 -11.84
CA ARG A 645 -35.15 -5.86 -11.43
C ARG A 645 -35.87 -4.51 -11.22
N ARG A 646 -35.13 -3.43 -11.00
CA ARG A 646 -35.64 -2.06 -10.96
C ARG A 646 -35.64 -1.35 -12.32
N ASN A 647 -35.22 -2.04 -13.39
CA ASN A 647 -35.03 -1.48 -14.73
C ASN A 647 -34.08 -0.27 -14.74
N VAL A 648 -33.08 -0.27 -13.86
CA VAL A 648 -32.03 0.76 -13.83
C VAL A 648 -30.96 0.39 -14.85
N PRO A 649 -30.54 1.32 -15.74
CA PRO A 649 -29.44 1.07 -16.66
C PRO A 649 -28.20 0.60 -15.90
N SER A 650 -27.72 -0.60 -16.20
CA SER A 650 -26.62 -1.20 -15.46
C SER A 650 -25.82 -2.17 -16.30
N LYS A 651 -24.56 -2.36 -15.91
CA LYS A 651 -23.62 -3.30 -16.53
C LYS A 651 -22.87 -4.04 -15.42
N LEU A 652 -22.63 -5.34 -15.62
CA LEU A 652 -21.81 -6.16 -14.74
C LEU A 652 -20.53 -6.58 -15.49
N VAL A 653 -19.38 -6.41 -14.84
CA VAL A 653 -18.08 -6.91 -15.32
C VAL A 653 -17.49 -7.82 -14.25
N VAL A 654 -17.27 -9.09 -14.58
CA VAL A 654 -16.65 -10.08 -13.68
C VAL A 654 -15.30 -10.48 -14.25
N PHE A 655 -14.27 -10.49 -13.41
CA PHE A 655 -12.92 -10.96 -13.74
C PHE A 655 -12.68 -12.33 -13.08
N PRO A 656 -12.76 -13.45 -13.82
CA PRO A 656 -12.72 -14.80 -13.25
C PRO A 656 -11.39 -15.15 -12.55
N ASP A 657 -10.32 -14.48 -12.94
CA ASP A 657 -8.95 -14.80 -12.58
C ASP A 657 -8.27 -13.71 -11.72
N GLU A 658 -9.09 -12.88 -11.08
CA GLU A 658 -8.72 -11.78 -10.18
C GLU A 658 -9.49 -11.88 -8.86
N GLY A 659 -8.92 -11.30 -7.80
CA GLY A 659 -9.52 -11.26 -6.47
C GLY A 659 -10.20 -9.92 -6.15
N HIS A 660 -10.06 -9.46 -4.90
CA HIS A 660 -10.62 -8.17 -4.46
C HIS A 660 -10.13 -6.97 -5.28
N TRP A 661 -8.93 -7.08 -5.86
CA TRP A 661 -8.33 -6.09 -6.76
C TRP A 661 -8.12 -6.68 -8.14
N ILE A 662 -8.21 -5.83 -9.17
CA ILE A 662 -7.91 -6.19 -10.56
C ILE A 662 -6.49 -5.73 -10.86
N LEU A 663 -5.55 -6.68 -10.95
CA LEU A 663 -4.11 -6.38 -10.93
C LEU A 663 -3.38 -6.72 -12.23
N LYS A 664 -3.86 -7.69 -13.00
CA LYS A 664 -3.19 -8.07 -14.26
C LYS A 664 -3.28 -6.91 -15.26
N PRO A 665 -2.20 -6.59 -16.00
CA PRO A 665 -2.17 -5.39 -16.86
C PRO A 665 -3.36 -5.23 -17.82
N GLN A 666 -3.75 -6.28 -18.54
CA GLN A 666 -4.87 -6.28 -19.49
C GLN A 666 -6.22 -6.16 -18.78
N ASN A 667 -6.37 -6.83 -17.64
CA ASN A 667 -7.58 -6.75 -16.83
C ASN A 667 -7.74 -5.33 -16.25
N SER A 668 -6.65 -4.74 -15.78
CA SER A 668 -6.59 -3.36 -15.29
C SER A 668 -6.91 -2.35 -16.41
N GLU A 669 -6.43 -2.57 -17.64
CA GLU A 669 -6.79 -1.73 -18.78
C GLU A 669 -8.29 -1.77 -19.08
N LEU A 670 -8.87 -2.98 -19.15
CA LEU A 670 -10.30 -3.15 -19.33
C LEU A 670 -11.08 -2.48 -18.20
N TRP A 671 -10.62 -2.62 -16.96
CA TRP A 671 -11.22 -1.98 -15.79
C TRP A 671 -11.27 -0.45 -15.97
N TYR A 672 -10.13 0.22 -16.21
CA TYR A 672 -10.09 1.68 -16.39
C TYR A 672 -10.94 2.12 -17.58
N ARG A 673 -10.89 1.38 -18.69
CA ARG A 673 -11.70 1.67 -19.87
C ARG A 673 -13.19 1.60 -19.56
N MET A 674 -13.66 0.54 -18.89
CA MET A 674 -15.09 0.39 -18.54
C MET A 674 -15.56 1.50 -17.60
N VAL A 675 -14.75 1.89 -16.63
CA VAL A 675 -15.08 2.98 -15.70
C VAL A 675 -15.17 4.32 -16.43
N ILE A 676 -14.16 4.66 -17.25
CA ILE A 676 -14.13 5.94 -17.99
C ILE A 676 -15.25 5.99 -19.03
N GLU A 677 -15.46 4.93 -19.82
CA GLU A 677 -16.54 4.87 -20.80
C GLU A 677 -17.93 4.99 -20.15
N TRP A 678 -18.12 4.40 -18.96
CA TRP A 678 -19.37 4.53 -18.22
C TRP A 678 -19.63 5.97 -17.77
N PHE A 679 -18.62 6.65 -17.24
CA PHE A 679 -18.75 8.05 -16.88
C PHE A 679 -18.88 8.96 -18.10
N ASP A 680 -18.20 8.69 -19.21
CA ASP A 680 -18.32 9.47 -20.45
C ASP A 680 -19.76 9.41 -20.97
N ALA A 681 -20.34 8.21 -21.02
CA ALA A 681 -21.70 7.97 -21.52
C ALA A 681 -22.81 8.65 -20.71
N HIS A 682 -22.56 9.00 -19.45
CA HIS A 682 -23.57 9.55 -18.54
C HIS A 682 -23.28 10.95 -18.01
N LEU A 683 -22.03 11.41 -18.09
CA LEU A 683 -21.60 12.72 -17.59
C LEU A 683 -21.13 13.67 -18.69
N LYS A 684 -20.88 13.20 -19.91
CA LYS A 684 -20.47 14.05 -21.04
C LYS A 684 -21.47 14.07 -22.20
N SER A 685 -22.52 13.26 -22.11
CA SER A 685 -23.66 13.21 -23.04
C SER A 685 -24.56 14.43 -22.93
#